data_AF-A0A3D3VZR6-F1
#
_entry.id   AF-A0A3D3VZR6-F1
#
_cell.length_a   1.000
_cell.length_b   1.000
_cell.length_c   1.000
_cell.angle_alpha   90.00
_cell.angle_beta   90.00
_cell.angle_gamma   90.00
#
_symmetry.space_group_name_H-M   'P 1'
#
loop_
_entity.id
_entity.type
_entity.pdbx_description
1 polymer ?
#
loop_
_entity_poly.entity_id
_entity_poly.type
_entity_poly.pdbx_seq_one_letter_code
_entity_poly.pdbx_strand_id
1 'polypeptide(L)'
;MLLGDVVAGGENSDVIVTADESIDLHGSLTAGRSIVVSAGTTAVAGTESIRTYGTSSIKSTHGGEIRITGVNDVVINSAIGPDSVDLSLIQLESTSGKLVIAKESGRIETGSQLNFTGHGLEVAGVVKSTRSTLDPDDYEVRIEITGSADLNGDMQLAGALLLKAGSLEIYNQTIVQRTPGQKYRLESNGSITLGRTFDLSDGQKQQQGVVIGAPIIEIIAGGMLTINPGSILFATDAGHVLNIRAGSAVIAGTLYAGADLDDSGLPVWVAPGAASIAVDGNLTFGGMGVDDSGQAVPRGGNVWAVNEIEIAAGGAISQSPLSAFNADATAWGARSASIPSQLNITAGGDMQLFGLAQTLDIDSDIQLSAGGQVLINGLVTSTGDLAITAGTDPSGYGIILLPVELDPVTDQRISGGEIRNGLNGLLTLHATDGILLQGLVGSARTEGASTLADALSITVTSSAGPVTIENRVIAQQSITVHGTGLSVLAGGQLKTTAADATIRLTGSAAVFLESAVDTGPEILAAGQVQSSGLIHLSGSSVTVDGILQSQTARVLLNAVTNVDITGQVTAAADLLIHSGVGAAWSLAKLEDGPVSRSELSGGDVLIADAGSVRSGGAIRVLAGGNLDVQSDATLGGGLTTRTRPIVSTVPQTVYLITGYNQIATGTILVPEIRIVSTNVTRQAGMDEFRIGSVYYTMDVTLTQDGYYNPRAAVGKKQREYFIEGVDYYNATDYPHTMKLGLPVIDWTAYGAPAVTSDYKSSEYRSFAQLTDVQRNAVIRTLGYLPLHNFSYSNARQKQTIEGNPTDQPWVPDWDGKPSVIEYVQVAGWTDKYIRMPQGAAADVQRVVSQGSPEVGSEKVGTYRDR
;
A
#
# COMPACT_ATOMS: atom_id res chain seq x y z
N MET A 1 -43.57 -3.40 38.27
CA MET A 1 -43.90 -2.08 37.68
C MET A 1 -44.15 -1.06 38.79
N LEU A 2 -43.41 0.05 38.80
CA LEU A 2 -43.46 1.14 39.77
C LEU A 2 -43.77 2.46 39.06
N LEU A 3 -45.01 2.94 39.24
CA LEU A 3 -45.57 4.08 38.51
C LEU A 3 -45.41 5.44 39.20
N GLY A 4 -45.32 5.46 40.52
CA GLY A 4 -45.26 6.69 41.33
C GLY A 4 -43.86 6.96 41.87
N ASP A 5 -43.62 8.20 42.29
CA ASP A 5 -42.34 8.59 42.89
C ASP A 5 -42.19 8.01 44.31
N VAL A 6 -40.98 7.56 44.63
CA VAL A 6 -40.59 7.13 45.99
C VAL A 6 -39.58 8.12 46.54
N VAL A 7 -39.94 8.79 47.63
CA VAL A 7 -39.10 9.80 48.28
C VAL A 7 -38.85 9.41 49.74
N ALA A 8 -37.59 9.15 50.07
CA ALA A 8 -37.11 8.94 51.43
C ALA A 8 -36.27 10.16 51.86
N GLY A 9 -36.93 11.18 52.42
CA GLY A 9 -36.36 12.53 52.58
C GLY A 9 -35.48 12.80 53.80
N GLY A 10 -35.30 11.85 54.73
CA GLY A 10 -34.38 12.04 55.85
C GLY A 10 -32.93 11.79 55.44
N GLU A 11 -31.97 12.53 55.98
CA GLU A 11 -30.53 12.49 55.62
C GLU A 11 -29.94 11.08 55.51
N ASN A 12 -30.28 10.18 56.44
CA ASN A 12 -29.78 8.79 56.45
C ASN A 12 -30.74 7.77 55.82
N SER A 13 -31.77 8.22 55.12
CA SER A 13 -32.81 7.33 54.59
C SER A 13 -32.38 6.70 53.27
N ASP A 14 -32.65 5.41 53.12
CA ASP A 14 -32.37 4.66 51.91
C ASP A 14 -33.67 4.27 51.19
N VAL A 15 -33.57 4.07 49.87
CA VAL A 15 -34.61 3.45 49.05
C VAL A 15 -34.08 2.10 48.55
N ILE A 16 -34.76 1.03 48.91
CA ILE A 16 -34.42 -0.34 48.48
C ILE A 16 -35.62 -0.90 47.72
N VAL A 17 -35.42 -1.23 46.44
CA VAL A 17 -36.44 -1.82 45.57
C VAL A 17 -35.92 -3.15 45.07
N THR A 18 -36.65 -4.24 45.33
CA THR A 18 -36.25 -5.60 44.96
C THR A 18 -37.40 -6.38 44.31
N ALA A 19 -37.10 -7.26 43.37
CA ALA A 19 -38.07 -8.18 42.77
C ALA A 19 -37.41 -9.50 42.34
N ASP A 20 -38.15 -10.62 42.40
CA ASP A 20 -37.62 -11.94 42.02
C ASP A 20 -37.45 -12.11 40.50
N GLU A 21 -38.25 -11.39 39.70
CA GLU A 21 -38.27 -11.48 38.24
C GLU A 21 -37.77 -10.18 37.59
N SER A 22 -38.61 -9.13 37.58
CA SER A 22 -38.32 -7.88 36.89
C SER A 22 -38.85 -6.61 37.59
N ILE A 23 -38.22 -5.48 37.27
CA ILE A 23 -38.63 -4.13 37.70
C ILE A 23 -38.74 -3.22 36.48
N ASP A 24 -39.96 -2.74 36.22
CA ASP A 24 -40.21 -1.58 35.35
C ASP A 24 -40.36 -0.32 36.20
N LEU A 25 -39.45 0.64 36.04
CA LEU A 25 -39.39 1.89 36.81
C LEU A 25 -39.82 3.08 35.95
N HIS A 26 -41.03 3.58 36.20
CA HIS A 26 -41.58 4.78 35.56
C HIS A 26 -41.53 6.02 36.46
N GLY A 27 -41.66 5.84 37.77
CA GLY A 27 -41.56 6.90 38.77
C GLY A 27 -40.12 7.16 39.23
N SER A 28 -39.86 8.33 39.80
CA SER A 28 -38.55 8.74 40.29
C SER A 28 -38.23 8.15 41.67
N LEU A 29 -36.94 7.89 41.92
CA LEU A 29 -36.42 7.45 43.21
C LEU A 29 -35.54 8.56 43.79
N THR A 30 -35.88 9.04 44.99
CA THR A 30 -35.07 10.01 45.73
C THR A 30 -34.81 9.50 47.14
N ALA A 31 -33.54 9.42 47.53
CA ALA A 31 -33.12 9.02 48.88
C ALA A 31 -32.30 10.12 49.56
N GLY A 32 -32.21 10.03 50.89
CA GLY A 32 -31.24 10.78 51.67
C GLY A 32 -29.83 10.29 51.39
N ARG A 33 -29.64 8.97 51.45
CA ARG A 33 -28.32 8.32 51.38
C ARG A 33 -28.20 7.32 50.23
N SER A 34 -28.80 6.13 50.32
CA SER A 34 -28.54 5.08 49.30
C SER A 34 -29.79 4.71 48.52
N ILE A 35 -29.60 4.39 47.24
CA ILE A 35 -30.63 3.78 46.40
C ILE A 35 -30.10 2.44 45.91
N VAL A 36 -30.82 1.36 46.22
CA VAL A 36 -30.50 0.01 45.76
C VAL A 36 -31.70 -0.53 44.99
N VAL A 37 -31.50 -0.83 43.71
CA VAL A 37 -32.50 -1.47 42.85
C VAL A 37 -31.93 -2.81 42.40
N SER A 38 -32.60 -3.92 42.73
CA SER A 38 -32.17 -5.24 42.28
C SER A 38 -33.32 -6.11 41.78
N ALA A 39 -33.09 -6.86 40.70
CA ALA A 39 -34.11 -7.74 40.16
C ALA A 39 -33.54 -8.98 39.47
N GLY A 40 -34.35 -10.04 39.47
CA GLY A 40 -34.03 -11.30 38.84
C GLY A 40 -33.33 -12.28 39.77
N THR A 41 -33.67 -13.55 39.65
CA THR A 41 -33.08 -14.67 40.41
C THR A 41 -32.55 -15.79 39.52
N THR A 42 -33.01 -15.84 38.26
CA THR A 42 -32.65 -16.86 37.28
C THR A 42 -32.23 -16.21 35.96
N ALA A 43 -31.12 -16.67 35.39
CA ALA A 43 -30.64 -16.23 34.08
C ALA A 43 -31.54 -16.80 32.96
N VAL A 44 -32.21 -15.91 32.22
CA VAL A 44 -33.06 -16.21 31.07
C VAL A 44 -32.68 -15.26 29.93
N ALA A 45 -32.10 -15.83 28.87
CA ALA A 45 -31.58 -15.06 27.74
C ALA A 45 -32.67 -14.20 27.06
N GLY A 46 -32.34 -12.94 26.76
CA GLY A 46 -33.22 -11.99 26.08
C GLY A 46 -34.36 -11.44 26.94
N THR A 47 -34.31 -11.62 28.25
CA THR A 47 -35.27 -11.03 29.19
C THR A 47 -34.63 -9.87 29.96
N GLU A 48 -35.46 -8.92 30.38
CA GLU A 48 -35.02 -7.76 31.16
C GLU A 48 -35.31 -7.98 32.64
N SER A 49 -34.28 -7.83 33.48
CA SER A 49 -34.46 -7.76 34.93
C SER A 49 -34.86 -6.35 35.36
N ILE A 50 -34.27 -5.32 34.77
CA ILE A 50 -34.57 -3.94 35.16
C ILE A 50 -34.71 -3.09 33.89
N ARG A 51 -35.80 -2.34 33.81
CA ARG A 51 -35.95 -1.27 32.83
C ARG A 51 -36.36 0.01 33.53
N THR A 52 -35.60 1.08 33.31
CA THR A 52 -36.03 2.44 33.66
C THR A 52 -36.62 3.12 32.43
N TYR A 53 -37.49 4.10 32.63
CA TYR A 53 -38.12 4.87 31.57
C TYR A 53 -37.82 6.36 31.71
N GLY A 54 -37.92 7.11 30.60
CA GLY A 54 -37.51 8.52 30.54
C GLY A 54 -38.30 9.47 31.44
N THR A 55 -39.42 8.99 32.01
CA THR A 55 -40.20 9.71 33.03
C THR A 55 -39.61 9.62 34.44
N SER A 56 -38.66 8.71 34.66
CA SER A 56 -38.02 8.47 35.97
C SER A 56 -36.69 9.21 36.10
N SER A 57 -36.33 9.54 37.34
CA SER A 57 -35.00 10.03 37.73
C SER A 57 -34.57 9.37 39.03
N ILE A 58 -33.27 9.10 39.19
CA ILE A 58 -32.70 8.45 40.37
C ILE A 58 -31.62 9.36 40.95
N LYS A 59 -31.78 9.80 42.21
CA LYS A 59 -30.83 10.73 42.86
C LYS A 59 -30.76 10.59 44.37
N SER A 60 -29.61 10.97 44.95
CA SER A 60 -29.41 11.05 46.39
C SER A 60 -29.16 12.49 46.85
N THR A 61 -29.70 12.86 48.01
CA THR A 61 -29.69 14.27 48.48
C THR A 61 -28.62 14.58 49.54
N HIS A 62 -28.07 13.57 50.22
CA HIS A 62 -27.12 13.69 51.33
C HIS A 62 -26.03 12.59 51.28
N GLY A 63 -25.63 12.18 50.08
CA GLY A 63 -24.48 11.29 49.86
C GLY A 63 -24.84 9.85 49.55
N GLY A 64 -24.03 8.90 50.03
CA GLY A 64 -24.25 7.45 49.84
C GLY A 64 -24.01 6.95 48.42
N GLU A 65 -24.75 5.91 48.03
CA GLU A 65 -24.50 5.15 46.80
C GLU A 65 -25.77 4.89 46.01
N ILE A 66 -25.65 4.82 44.67
CA ILE A 66 -26.70 4.32 43.78
C ILE A 66 -26.22 3.02 43.18
N ARG A 67 -26.92 1.91 43.47
CA ARG A 67 -26.62 0.57 42.93
C ARG A 67 -27.83 0.01 42.18
N ILE A 68 -27.62 -0.40 40.93
CA ILE A 68 -28.63 -1.06 40.11
C ILE A 68 -28.06 -2.38 39.63
N THR A 69 -28.66 -3.50 40.04
CA THR A 69 -28.16 -4.85 39.74
C THR A 69 -29.28 -5.75 39.20
N GLY A 70 -29.15 -6.18 37.95
CA GLY A 70 -30.04 -7.18 37.33
C GLY A 70 -29.33 -8.51 37.09
N VAL A 71 -30.06 -9.62 37.15
CA VAL A 71 -29.53 -10.93 36.70
C VAL A 71 -29.48 -10.99 35.17
N ASN A 72 -30.56 -10.59 34.52
CA ASN A 72 -30.66 -10.50 33.05
C ASN A 72 -30.40 -9.06 32.59
N ASP A 73 -30.97 -8.66 31.46
CA ASP A 73 -30.67 -7.36 30.86
C ASP A 73 -31.11 -6.21 31.79
N VAL A 74 -30.29 -5.17 31.84
CA VAL A 74 -30.57 -3.93 32.57
C VAL A 74 -30.59 -2.80 31.56
N VAL A 75 -31.75 -2.20 31.34
CA VAL A 75 -31.95 -1.10 30.41
C VAL A 75 -32.16 0.18 31.19
N ILE A 76 -31.16 1.06 31.15
CA ILE A 76 -31.23 2.41 31.72
C ILE A 76 -31.68 3.38 30.63
N ASN A 77 -32.95 3.75 30.67
CA ASN A 77 -33.53 4.79 29.82
C ASN A 77 -34.04 5.96 30.68
N SER A 78 -33.24 6.37 31.67
CA SER A 78 -33.57 7.44 32.62
C SER A 78 -32.32 8.20 33.05
N ALA A 79 -32.53 9.30 33.79
CA ALA A 79 -31.45 10.04 34.44
C ALA A 79 -31.04 9.41 35.78
N ILE A 80 -29.74 9.17 35.99
CA ILE A 80 -29.17 8.64 37.24
C ILE A 80 -28.00 9.50 37.69
N GLY A 81 -28.13 10.08 38.88
CA GLY A 81 -27.08 10.88 39.51
C GLY A 81 -27.19 12.40 39.37
N PRO A 82 -27.82 13.02 38.33
CA PRO A 82 -28.01 14.47 38.30
C PRO A 82 -28.62 15.03 39.59
N ASP A 83 -28.14 16.20 39.99
CA ASP A 83 -28.50 16.89 41.24
C ASP A 83 -28.20 16.12 42.53
N SER A 84 -27.43 15.04 42.45
CA SER A 84 -27.03 14.33 43.67
C SER A 84 -25.87 15.04 44.37
N VAL A 85 -25.90 15.03 45.70
CA VAL A 85 -24.89 15.68 46.55
C VAL A 85 -24.10 14.60 47.30
N ASP A 86 -22.78 14.77 47.40
CA ASP A 86 -21.86 13.91 48.18
C ASP A 86 -21.93 12.40 47.91
N LEU A 87 -22.39 11.98 46.72
CA LEU A 87 -22.37 10.57 46.32
C LEU A 87 -20.94 10.02 46.44
N SER A 88 -20.80 8.77 46.84
CA SER A 88 -19.51 8.06 46.81
C SER A 88 -19.39 7.12 45.61
N LEU A 89 -20.51 6.56 45.13
CA LEU A 89 -20.53 5.55 44.08
C LEU A 89 -21.83 5.54 43.28
N ILE A 90 -21.71 5.38 41.96
CA ILE A 90 -22.76 4.81 41.11
C ILE A 90 -22.25 3.48 40.55
N GLN A 91 -22.98 2.40 40.79
CA GLN A 91 -22.67 1.07 40.26
C GLN A 91 -23.87 0.53 39.48
N LEU A 92 -23.63 0.16 38.23
CA LEU A 92 -24.63 -0.41 37.32
C LEU A 92 -24.15 -1.79 36.87
N GLU A 93 -25.01 -2.80 37.03
CA GLU A 93 -24.63 -4.19 36.86
C GLU A 93 -25.71 -5.04 36.18
N SER A 94 -25.30 -5.83 35.19
CA SER A 94 -26.07 -6.95 34.64
C SER A 94 -25.21 -8.22 34.70
N THR A 95 -25.53 -9.14 35.60
CA THR A 95 -24.61 -10.25 35.94
C THR A 95 -24.50 -11.28 34.81
N SER A 96 -25.60 -11.56 34.11
CA SER A 96 -25.65 -12.55 33.00
C SER A 96 -26.11 -11.96 31.67
N GLY A 97 -26.71 -10.76 31.67
CA GLY A 97 -27.27 -10.10 30.48
C GLY A 97 -26.44 -8.92 29.97
N LYS A 98 -27.09 -8.06 29.20
CA LYS A 98 -26.54 -6.80 28.69
C LYS A 98 -27.01 -5.63 29.56
N LEU A 99 -26.07 -4.78 29.97
CA LEU A 99 -26.34 -3.45 30.51
C LEU A 99 -26.41 -2.47 29.34
N VAL A 100 -27.53 -1.75 29.20
CA VAL A 100 -27.76 -0.79 28.11
C VAL A 100 -28.04 0.59 28.69
N ILE A 101 -27.21 1.57 28.36
CA ILE A 101 -27.51 2.99 28.55
C ILE A 101 -28.15 3.50 27.27
N ALA A 102 -29.47 3.63 27.29
CA ALA A 102 -30.27 3.86 26.10
C ALA A 102 -30.05 5.26 25.51
N LYS A 103 -30.13 5.36 24.18
CA LYS A 103 -29.89 6.61 23.43
C LYS A 103 -30.96 7.68 23.70
N GLU A 104 -32.19 7.27 23.97
CA GLU A 104 -33.34 8.18 24.06
C GLU A 104 -33.31 9.05 25.33
N SER A 105 -33.09 8.44 26.50
CA SER A 105 -33.11 9.13 27.80
C SER A 105 -32.12 8.58 28.81
N GLY A 106 -31.29 7.60 28.44
CA GLY A 106 -30.22 7.10 29.31
C GLY A 106 -29.17 8.16 29.56
N ARG A 107 -29.05 8.62 30.81
CA ARG A 107 -28.12 9.68 31.21
C ARG A 107 -27.55 9.43 32.59
N ILE A 108 -26.24 9.24 32.67
CA ILE A 108 -25.50 9.06 33.92
C ILE A 108 -24.66 10.31 34.16
N GLU A 109 -24.82 10.96 35.31
CA GLU A 109 -23.93 12.07 35.72
C GLU A 109 -23.48 11.91 37.15
N THR A 110 -22.17 12.03 37.38
CA THR A 110 -21.63 11.90 38.74
C THR A 110 -20.32 12.68 38.94
N GLY A 111 -20.10 13.13 40.17
CA GLY A 111 -18.80 13.63 40.65
C GLY A 111 -18.03 12.59 41.46
N SER A 112 -18.46 11.33 41.41
CA SER A 112 -18.03 10.24 42.29
C SER A 112 -17.51 9.05 41.47
N GLN A 113 -17.18 7.92 42.12
CA GLN A 113 -16.83 6.69 41.38
C GLN A 113 -18.00 6.26 40.48
N LEU A 114 -17.72 5.87 39.24
CA LEU A 114 -18.68 5.26 38.32
C LEU A 114 -18.19 3.89 37.87
N ASN A 115 -18.99 2.86 38.14
CA ASN A 115 -18.69 1.48 37.78
C ASN A 115 -19.79 0.88 36.89
N PHE A 116 -19.38 0.32 35.77
CA PHE A 116 -20.18 -0.58 34.94
C PHE A 116 -19.58 -1.97 35.03
N THR A 117 -20.37 -2.95 35.45
CA THR A 117 -19.91 -4.33 35.65
C THR A 117 -20.89 -5.33 35.04
N GLY A 118 -20.44 -6.46 34.52
CA GLY A 118 -21.36 -7.49 34.04
C GLY A 118 -20.89 -8.35 32.88
N HIS A 119 -21.85 -8.92 32.15
CA HIS A 119 -21.57 -9.75 30.98
C HIS A 119 -21.51 -8.95 29.67
N GLY A 120 -22.46 -8.09 29.37
CA GLY A 120 -22.41 -7.20 28.19
C GLY A 120 -22.67 -5.74 28.54
N LEU A 121 -22.15 -4.82 27.73
CA LEU A 121 -22.40 -3.38 27.87
C LEU A 121 -22.69 -2.74 26.51
N GLU A 122 -23.67 -1.86 26.47
CA GLU A 122 -23.84 -0.86 25.42
C GLU A 122 -24.08 0.52 26.01
N VAL A 123 -23.23 1.48 25.62
CA VAL A 123 -23.38 2.89 25.99
C VAL A 123 -23.77 3.66 24.74
N ALA A 124 -25.07 3.91 24.57
CA ALA A 124 -25.62 4.70 23.47
C ALA A 124 -26.16 6.07 23.92
N GLY A 125 -26.42 6.23 25.23
CA GLY A 125 -26.81 7.48 25.87
C GLY A 125 -25.63 8.31 26.38
N VAL A 126 -25.89 9.15 27.39
CA VAL A 126 -24.91 10.11 27.92
C VAL A 126 -24.25 9.58 29.20
N VAL A 127 -22.91 9.68 29.29
CA VAL A 127 -22.13 9.43 30.49
C VAL A 127 -21.23 10.63 30.78
N LYS A 128 -21.46 11.30 31.91
CA LYS A 128 -20.65 12.42 32.37
C LYS A 128 -20.06 12.14 33.75
N SER A 129 -18.73 12.18 33.86
CA SER A 129 -18.02 12.09 35.14
C SER A 129 -17.15 13.32 35.36
N THR A 130 -17.35 14.01 36.49
CA THR A 130 -16.53 15.16 36.89
C THR A 130 -15.49 14.83 37.95
N ARG A 131 -15.43 13.58 38.41
CA ARG A 131 -14.39 13.15 39.35
C ARG A 131 -13.03 13.12 38.64
N SER A 132 -11.99 13.56 39.33
CA SER A 132 -10.61 13.55 38.86
C SER A 132 -9.67 13.50 40.06
N THR A 133 -8.75 12.56 40.06
CA THR A 133 -7.68 12.43 41.04
C THR A 133 -6.31 12.54 40.36
N LEU A 134 -5.25 12.75 41.15
CA LEU A 134 -3.89 12.91 40.59
C LEU A 134 -3.22 11.58 40.21
N ASP A 135 -3.79 10.45 40.63
CA ASP A 135 -3.20 9.14 40.41
C ASP A 135 -3.71 8.56 39.07
N PRO A 136 -2.85 8.36 38.05
CA PRO A 136 -3.24 7.75 36.76
C PRO A 136 -3.86 6.36 36.89
N ASP A 137 -3.66 5.66 38.01
CA ASP A 137 -4.18 4.32 38.26
C ASP A 137 -5.44 4.32 39.15
N ASP A 138 -5.88 5.48 39.67
CA ASP A 138 -7.20 5.63 40.29
C ASP A 138 -8.26 5.97 39.23
N TYR A 139 -8.71 4.96 38.49
CA TYR A 139 -9.74 5.14 37.46
C TYR A 139 -11.09 5.56 38.05
N GLU A 140 -11.52 6.80 37.76
CA GLU A 140 -12.82 7.32 38.19
C GLU A 140 -14.00 6.69 37.46
N VAL A 141 -13.79 6.29 36.21
CA VAL A 141 -14.74 5.49 35.45
C VAL A 141 -14.12 4.11 35.20
N ARG A 142 -14.80 3.08 35.71
CA ARG A 142 -14.42 1.68 35.51
C ARG A 142 -15.52 0.95 34.77
N ILE A 143 -15.16 0.37 33.64
CA ILE A 143 -15.99 -0.52 32.86
C ILE A 143 -15.31 -1.88 32.88
N GLU A 144 -15.92 -2.87 33.51
CA GLU A 144 -15.38 -4.23 33.65
C GLU A 144 -16.43 -5.24 33.20
N ILE A 145 -16.32 -5.67 31.94
CA ILE A 145 -17.30 -6.49 31.24
C ILE A 145 -16.64 -7.82 30.86
N THR A 146 -17.30 -8.93 31.09
CA THR A 146 -16.73 -10.26 30.76
C THR A 146 -16.93 -10.65 29.30
N GLY A 147 -17.99 -10.17 28.66
CA GLY A 147 -18.31 -10.32 27.23
C GLY A 147 -18.03 -9.05 26.43
N SER A 148 -18.96 -8.61 25.58
CA SER A 148 -18.75 -7.47 24.67
C SER A 148 -19.13 -6.13 25.29
N ALA A 149 -18.36 -5.08 24.99
CA ALA A 149 -18.68 -3.70 25.31
C ALA A 149 -18.71 -2.84 24.04
N ASP A 150 -19.85 -2.18 23.81
CA ASP A 150 -20.11 -1.31 22.66
C ASP A 150 -20.29 0.13 23.12
N LEU A 151 -19.45 1.06 22.67
CA LEU A 151 -19.52 2.48 23.05
C LEU A 151 -19.82 3.35 21.81
N ASN A 152 -20.97 4.01 21.82
CA ASN A 152 -21.49 4.81 20.70
C ASN A 152 -22.38 6.02 21.09
N GLY A 153 -22.39 6.40 22.37
CA GLY A 153 -23.17 7.52 22.94
C GLY A 153 -22.45 8.86 23.11
N ASP A 154 -22.60 9.56 24.23
CA ASP A 154 -21.83 10.77 24.52
C ASP A 154 -21.07 10.56 25.83
N MET A 155 -19.74 10.65 25.81
CA MET A 155 -18.91 10.48 27.00
C MET A 155 -18.07 11.71 27.29
N GLN A 156 -18.23 12.28 28.49
CA GLN A 156 -17.47 13.43 28.98
C GLN A 156 -16.83 13.08 30.33
N LEU A 157 -15.50 12.90 30.35
CA LEU A 157 -14.78 12.38 31.51
C LEU A 157 -13.70 13.36 31.96
N ALA A 158 -13.72 13.74 33.25
CA ALA A 158 -12.67 14.55 33.87
C ALA A 158 -11.54 13.70 34.52
N GLY A 159 -11.70 12.38 34.57
CA GLY A 159 -10.75 11.47 35.23
C GLY A 159 -10.21 10.40 34.28
N ALA A 160 -9.46 9.47 34.85
CA ALA A 160 -8.93 8.29 34.21
C ALA A 160 -10.06 7.29 33.91
N LEU A 161 -9.88 6.56 32.81
CA LEU A 161 -10.83 5.55 32.32
C LEU A 161 -10.13 4.20 32.28
N LEU A 162 -10.71 3.21 32.97
CA LEU A 162 -10.44 1.81 32.73
C LEU A 162 -11.61 1.21 31.97
N LEU A 163 -11.34 0.65 30.81
CA LEU A 163 -12.31 -0.12 30.05
C LEU A 163 -11.73 -1.50 29.76
N LYS A 164 -12.30 -2.51 30.40
CA LYS A 164 -11.90 -3.91 30.29
C LYS A 164 -13.09 -4.75 29.80
N ALA A 165 -12.92 -5.44 28.67
CA ALA A 165 -13.98 -6.24 28.05
C ALA A 165 -13.47 -7.56 27.45
N GLY A 166 -14.34 -8.57 27.29
CA GLY A 166 -14.05 -9.75 26.46
C GLY A 166 -13.81 -9.40 24.99
N SER A 167 -14.55 -8.42 24.46
CA SER A 167 -14.31 -7.73 23.19
C SER A 167 -14.79 -6.28 23.27
N LEU A 168 -14.14 -5.37 22.54
CA LEU A 168 -14.46 -3.94 22.58
C LEU A 168 -14.71 -3.36 21.21
N GLU A 169 -15.83 -2.65 21.05
CA GLU A 169 -16.13 -1.84 19.87
C GLU A 169 -16.42 -0.39 20.32
N ILE A 170 -15.69 0.58 19.77
CA ILE A 170 -15.94 2.01 20.01
C ILE A 170 -16.10 2.68 18.64
N TYR A 171 -17.22 3.32 18.38
CA TYR A 171 -17.48 3.96 17.08
C TYR A 171 -18.39 5.17 17.22
N ASN A 172 -18.23 6.12 16.29
CA ASN A 172 -19.00 7.37 16.29
C ASN A 172 -18.90 8.10 17.65
N GLN A 173 -17.71 8.14 18.24
CA GLN A 173 -17.46 8.68 19.57
C GLN A 173 -16.34 9.71 19.57
N THR A 174 -16.44 10.66 20.50
CA THR A 174 -15.32 11.51 20.91
C THR A 174 -15.18 11.42 22.42
N ILE A 175 -14.06 10.88 22.90
CA ILE A 175 -13.76 10.73 24.33
C ILE A 175 -12.41 11.41 24.57
N VAL A 176 -12.45 12.60 25.17
CA VAL A 176 -11.24 13.43 25.30
C VAL A 176 -11.11 13.97 26.72
N GLN A 177 -9.91 13.80 27.28
CA GLN A 177 -9.46 14.42 28.52
C GLN A 177 -8.02 14.96 28.36
N ARG A 178 -7.74 16.11 28.97
CA ARG A 178 -6.48 16.87 28.85
C ARG A 178 -5.81 17.21 30.17
N THR A 179 -6.41 16.88 31.31
CA THR A 179 -5.78 17.10 32.62
C THR A 179 -4.50 16.27 32.71
N PRO A 180 -3.29 16.85 32.88
CA PRO A 180 -2.03 16.12 32.88
C PRO A 180 -2.02 14.93 33.85
N GLY A 181 -1.33 13.85 33.46
CA GLY A 181 -1.24 12.63 34.27
C GLY A 181 -2.50 11.74 34.26
N GLN A 182 -3.59 12.12 33.60
CA GLN A 182 -4.73 11.22 33.39
C GLN A 182 -4.42 10.14 32.35
N LYS A 183 -5.05 8.96 32.51
CA LYS A 183 -4.82 7.80 31.64
C LYS A 183 -6.13 7.17 31.17
N TYR A 184 -6.18 6.84 29.89
CA TYR A 184 -7.19 5.94 29.33
C TYR A 184 -6.55 4.58 29.03
N ARG A 185 -7.08 3.54 29.67
CA ARG A 185 -6.65 2.15 29.50
C ARG A 185 -7.78 1.34 28.89
N LEU A 186 -7.58 0.88 27.67
CA LEU A 186 -8.50 -0.01 26.94
C LEU A 186 -7.90 -1.40 26.89
N GLU A 187 -8.55 -2.36 27.54
CA GLU A 187 -8.08 -3.72 27.69
C GLU A 187 -9.12 -4.71 27.18
N SER A 188 -8.70 -5.65 26.35
CA SER A 188 -9.54 -6.78 25.96
C SER A 188 -8.78 -8.08 25.92
N ASN A 189 -9.42 -9.16 26.36
CA ASN A 189 -8.90 -10.52 26.17
C ASN A 189 -9.02 -10.97 24.71
N GLY A 190 -9.94 -10.37 23.95
CA GLY A 190 -10.16 -10.62 22.52
C GLY A 190 -9.77 -9.41 21.68
N SER A 191 -10.61 -9.09 20.70
CA SER A 191 -10.35 -8.00 19.75
C SER A 191 -10.83 -6.64 20.27
N ILE A 192 -10.11 -5.59 19.86
CA ILE A 192 -10.51 -4.19 20.03
C ILE A 192 -10.70 -3.57 18.64
N THR A 193 -11.87 -2.98 18.39
CA THR A 193 -12.19 -2.30 17.14
C THR A 193 -12.55 -0.84 17.40
N LEU A 194 -11.81 0.08 16.78
CA LEU A 194 -11.96 1.53 16.90
C LEU A 194 -12.42 2.10 15.55
N GLY A 195 -13.65 2.60 15.54
CA GLY A 195 -14.37 3.03 14.35
C GLY A 195 -14.86 1.86 13.51
N ARG A 196 -15.74 2.13 12.54
CA ARG A 196 -16.29 1.13 11.60
C ARG A 196 -16.85 1.77 10.34
N THR A 197 -17.21 0.94 9.37
CA THR A 197 -18.07 1.35 8.25
C THR A 197 -19.51 0.92 8.55
N PHE A 198 -20.46 1.82 8.34
CA PHE A 198 -21.88 1.63 8.62
C PHE A 198 -22.71 1.77 7.35
N ASP A 199 -23.66 0.88 7.12
CA ASP A 199 -24.59 0.96 6.00
C ASP A 199 -25.81 1.81 6.41
N LEU A 200 -26.03 2.92 5.70
CA LEU A 200 -27.21 3.76 5.83
C LEU A 200 -28.45 3.06 5.24
N SER A 201 -29.64 3.55 5.62
CA SER A 201 -30.92 2.95 5.18
C SER A 201 -31.18 3.03 3.67
N ASP A 202 -30.48 3.91 2.96
CA ASP A 202 -30.50 4.05 1.50
C ASP A 202 -29.45 3.17 0.79
N GLY A 203 -28.67 2.39 1.55
CA GLY A 203 -27.58 1.54 1.06
C GLY A 203 -26.24 2.26 0.85
N GLN A 204 -26.15 3.56 1.16
CA GLN A 204 -24.86 4.26 1.16
C GLN A 204 -24.03 3.85 2.37
N LYS A 205 -22.71 3.74 2.18
CA LYS A 205 -21.77 3.46 3.28
C LYS A 205 -21.26 4.76 3.89
N GLN A 206 -21.16 4.79 5.22
CA GLN A 206 -20.59 5.90 5.96
C GLN A 206 -19.47 5.41 6.88
N GLN A 207 -18.41 6.19 6.98
CA GLN A 207 -17.35 5.96 7.96
C GLN A 207 -17.78 6.52 9.33
N GLN A 208 -17.78 5.68 10.36
CA GLN A 208 -18.00 6.05 11.75
C GLN A 208 -16.66 5.93 12.49
N GLY A 209 -15.86 6.99 12.48
CA GLY A 209 -14.58 7.07 13.19
C GLY A 209 -14.75 7.22 14.70
N VAL A 210 -13.63 7.24 15.43
CA VAL A 210 -13.58 7.60 16.85
C VAL A 210 -12.43 8.56 17.13
N VAL A 211 -12.64 9.54 18.01
CA VAL A 211 -11.58 10.39 18.54
C VAL A 211 -11.35 10.04 20.01
N ILE A 212 -10.14 9.57 20.34
CA ILE A 212 -9.73 9.28 21.72
C ILE A 212 -8.53 10.15 22.07
N GLY A 213 -8.69 10.99 23.09
CA GLY A 213 -7.64 11.89 23.58
C GLY A 213 -7.44 11.75 25.08
N ALA A 214 -6.21 11.51 25.52
CA ALA A 214 -5.83 11.52 26.93
C ALA A 214 -4.38 11.97 27.07
N PRO A 215 -3.89 12.35 28.25
CA PRO A 215 -2.45 12.52 28.45
C PRO A 215 -1.67 11.24 28.18
N ILE A 216 -2.18 10.11 28.66
CA ILE A 216 -1.63 8.77 28.42
C ILE A 216 -2.73 7.84 27.88
N ILE A 217 -2.42 7.11 26.82
CA ILE A 217 -3.28 6.08 26.23
C ILE A 217 -2.56 4.74 26.27
N GLU A 218 -3.22 3.73 26.86
CA GLU A 218 -2.79 2.34 26.88
C GLU A 218 -3.86 1.47 26.22
N ILE A 219 -3.48 0.71 25.19
CA ILE A 219 -4.36 -0.25 24.51
C ILE A 219 -3.74 -1.64 24.59
N ILE A 220 -4.49 -2.61 25.10
CA ILE A 220 -4.09 -4.01 25.24
C ILE A 220 -5.18 -4.88 24.63
N ALA A 221 -4.92 -5.49 23.47
CA ALA A 221 -5.83 -6.42 22.81
C ALA A 221 -5.23 -7.84 22.77
N GLY A 222 -5.82 -8.81 23.46
CA GLY A 222 -5.37 -10.21 23.41
C GLY A 222 -5.51 -10.84 22.01
N GLY A 223 -6.41 -10.31 21.18
CA GLY A 223 -6.62 -10.69 19.79
C GLY A 223 -6.20 -9.61 18.80
N MET A 224 -7.07 -9.34 17.83
CA MET A 224 -6.80 -8.34 16.79
C MET A 224 -7.20 -6.94 17.25
N LEU A 225 -6.28 -5.98 17.11
CA LEU A 225 -6.58 -4.56 17.19
C LEU A 225 -6.90 -4.03 15.79
N THR A 226 -8.04 -3.38 15.61
CA THR A 226 -8.39 -2.70 14.37
C THR A 226 -8.67 -1.24 14.65
N ILE A 227 -7.87 -0.34 14.07
CA ILE A 227 -8.12 1.10 14.08
C ILE A 227 -8.54 1.50 12.68
N ASN A 228 -9.85 1.61 12.48
CA ASN A 228 -10.45 1.91 11.17
C ASN A 228 -10.17 3.35 10.73
N PRO A 229 -10.35 3.65 9.42
CA PRO A 229 -10.22 5.02 8.92
C PRO A 229 -11.15 6.00 9.61
N GLY A 230 -10.74 7.27 9.66
CA GLY A 230 -11.47 8.32 10.37
C GLY A 230 -11.32 8.27 11.89
N SER A 231 -10.61 7.28 12.43
CA SER A 231 -10.26 7.23 13.85
C SER A 231 -8.96 7.98 14.13
N ILE A 232 -8.94 8.77 15.21
CA ILE A 232 -7.80 9.54 15.69
C ILE A 232 -7.56 9.21 17.16
N LEU A 233 -6.33 8.83 17.50
CA LEU A 233 -5.88 8.71 18.88
C LEU A 233 -4.77 9.73 19.10
N PHE A 234 -4.85 10.50 20.19
CA PHE A 234 -3.80 11.46 20.52
C PHE A 234 -3.47 11.46 22.01
N ALA A 235 -2.17 11.53 22.29
CA ALA A 235 -1.63 11.58 23.64
C ALA A 235 -0.92 12.91 23.90
N THR A 236 -1.25 13.61 24.99
CA THR A 236 -0.78 14.99 25.22
C THR A 236 0.44 15.13 26.13
N ASP A 237 0.82 14.09 26.90
CA ASP A 237 1.96 14.17 27.83
C ASP A 237 3.31 13.87 27.16
N ALA A 238 4.38 14.01 27.94
CA ALA A 238 5.76 13.69 27.56
C ALA A 238 6.12 12.22 27.84
N GLY A 239 7.10 11.67 27.12
CA GLY A 239 7.57 10.28 27.30
C GLY A 239 6.73 9.26 26.55
N HIS A 240 6.77 7.98 26.94
CA HIS A 240 5.99 6.91 26.30
C HIS A 240 4.50 7.00 26.67
N VAL A 241 3.77 7.82 25.93
CA VAL A 241 2.39 8.21 26.25
C VAL A 241 1.34 7.47 25.42
N LEU A 242 1.73 6.90 24.28
CA LEU A 242 0.87 6.05 23.48
C LEU A 242 1.46 4.63 23.44
N ASN A 243 0.85 3.71 24.20
CA ASN A 243 1.33 2.34 24.34
C ASN A 243 0.27 1.37 23.80
N ILE A 244 0.61 0.62 22.76
CA ILE A 244 -0.27 -0.33 22.11
C ILE A 244 0.35 -1.73 22.17
N ARG A 245 -0.42 -2.70 22.68
CA ARG A 245 -0.09 -4.13 22.66
C ARG A 245 -1.23 -4.92 22.02
N ALA A 246 -0.93 -5.78 21.06
CA ALA A 246 -1.96 -6.63 20.44
C ALA A 246 -1.44 -8.00 19.99
N GLY A 247 -2.34 -8.99 19.85
CA GLY A 247 -1.99 -10.25 19.18
C GLY A 247 -1.69 -10.06 17.69
N SER A 248 -2.41 -9.17 17.00
CA SER A 248 -2.11 -8.66 15.66
C SER A 248 -2.82 -7.31 15.49
N ALA A 249 -2.40 -6.47 14.54
CA ALA A 249 -3.07 -5.18 14.36
C ALA A 249 -3.19 -4.72 12.90
N VAL A 250 -4.29 -4.03 12.62
CA VAL A 250 -4.54 -3.28 11.38
C VAL A 250 -4.85 -1.83 11.75
N ILE A 251 -4.01 -0.90 11.32
CA ILE A 251 -4.10 0.52 11.67
C ILE A 251 -4.27 1.32 10.38
N ALA A 252 -5.48 1.83 10.14
CA ALA A 252 -5.82 2.72 9.04
C ALA A 252 -6.34 4.09 9.52
N GLY A 253 -6.25 4.34 10.83
CA GLY A 253 -6.46 5.65 11.46
C GLY A 253 -5.14 6.40 11.71
N THR A 254 -5.23 7.49 12.47
CA THR A 254 -4.07 8.35 12.81
C THR A 254 -3.77 8.32 14.30
N LEU A 255 -2.49 8.17 14.63
CA LEU A 255 -1.96 8.13 15.98
C LEU A 255 -1.01 9.31 16.20
N TYR A 256 -1.23 10.10 17.25
CA TYR A 256 -0.39 11.22 17.63
C TYR A 256 0.17 11.03 19.05
N ALA A 257 1.48 11.16 19.22
CA ALA A 257 2.13 11.18 20.53
C ALA A 257 2.82 12.52 20.78
N GLY A 258 2.39 13.22 21.83
CA GLY A 258 2.84 14.57 22.16
C GLY A 258 2.01 15.69 21.51
N ALA A 259 0.81 15.37 21.01
CA ALA A 259 -0.08 16.33 20.35
C ALA A 259 -1.46 16.38 21.02
N ASP A 260 -2.08 17.55 20.95
CA ASP A 260 -3.52 17.77 21.08
C ASP A 260 -4.12 18.05 19.69
N LEU A 261 -5.42 18.24 19.59
CA LEU A 261 -6.11 18.67 18.38
C LEU A 261 -6.66 20.08 18.54
N ASP A 262 -6.54 20.91 17.50
CA ASP A 262 -7.25 22.19 17.42
C ASP A 262 -8.73 22.03 17.05
N ASP A 263 -9.45 23.15 16.97
CA ASP A 263 -10.88 23.18 16.60
C ASP A 263 -11.15 22.66 15.17
N SER A 264 -10.11 22.58 14.32
CA SER A 264 -10.18 22.03 12.96
C SER A 264 -9.79 20.55 12.90
N GLY A 265 -9.45 19.93 14.04
CA GLY A 265 -8.99 18.54 14.10
C GLY A 265 -7.56 18.33 13.63
N LEU A 266 -6.75 19.38 13.55
CA LEU A 266 -5.33 19.31 13.19
C LEU A 266 -4.45 19.17 14.45
N PRO A 267 -3.30 18.48 14.35
CA PRO A 267 -2.43 18.28 15.50
C PRO A 267 -1.75 19.59 15.92
N VAL A 268 -1.78 19.86 17.23
CA VAL A 268 -1.02 20.91 17.91
C VAL A 268 -0.05 20.24 18.88
N TRP A 269 1.25 20.39 18.62
CA TRP A 269 2.28 19.72 19.40
C TRP A 269 2.51 20.39 20.76
N VAL A 270 2.23 19.66 21.84
CA VAL A 270 2.22 20.18 23.22
C VAL A 270 3.35 19.62 24.08
N ALA A 271 3.84 18.41 23.79
CA ALA A 271 4.84 17.72 24.62
C ALA A 271 5.76 16.81 23.79
N PRO A 272 6.96 16.44 24.31
CA PRO A 272 7.85 15.47 23.67
C PRO A 272 7.34 14.03 23.94
N GLY A 273 6.20 13.69 23.33
CA GLY A 273 5.59 12.37 23.45
C GLY A 273 6.20 11.34 22.50
N ALA A 274 6.20 10.08 22.92
CA ALA A 274 6.66 8.91 22.19
C ALA A 274 5.53 7.87 22.07
N ALA A 275 5.55 7.11 20.97
CA ALA A 275 4.62 6.03 20.68
C ALA A 275 5.35 4.68 20.66
N SER A 276 4.80 3.67 21.34
CA SER A 276 5.28 2.29 21.30
C SER A 276 4.13 1.36 20.89
N ILE A 277 4.34 0.62 19.80
CA ILE A 277 3.37 -0.32 19.21
C ILE A 277 4.05 -1.68 19.14
N ALA A 278 3.63 -2.62 19.98
CA ALA A 278 4.15 -3.98 20.01
C ALA A 278 3.03 -4.99 19.68
N VAL A 279 3.25 -5.86 18.70
CA VAL A 279 2.31 -6.94 18.38
C VAL A 279 3.00 -8.29 18.29
N ASP A 280 2.32 -9.36 18.70
CA ASP A 280 2.89 -10.71 18.66
C ASP A 280 2.90 -11.28 17.24
N GLY A 281 1.88 -10.96 16.43
CA GLY A 281 1.69 -11.43 15.06
C GLY A 281 2.00 -10.36 14.01
N ASN A 282 1.14 -10.24 13.01
CA ASN A 282 1.33 -9.30 11.90
C ASN A 282 0.80 -7.90 12.24
N LEU A 283 1.47 -6.88 11.68
CA LEU A 283 1.09 -5.48 11.79
C LEU A 283 0.93 -4.86 10.39
N THR A 284 -0.27 -4.36 10.11
CA THR A 284 -0.57 -3.70 8.83
C THR A 284 -0.95 -2.24 9.06
N PHE A 285 -0.30 -1.34 8.33
CA PHE A 285 -0.68 0.06 8.22
C PHE A 285 -1.36 0.33 6.88
N GLY A 286 -2.55 0.89 6.95
CA GLY A 286 -3.44 1.14 5.82
C GLY A 286 -4.57 0.12 5.71
N GLY A 287 -5.56 0.46 4.90
CA GLY A 287 -6.76 -0.34 4.69
C GLY A 287 -7.75 0.33 3.75
N MET A 288 -8.99 -0.14 3.77
CA MET A 288 -10.09 0.46 3.01
C MET A 288 -10.99 1.26 3.94
N GLY A 289 -11.35 2.47 3.53
CA GLY A 289 -12.42 3.26 4.14
C GLY A 289 -13.47 3.61 3.09
N VAL A 290 -14.37 4.53 3.43
CA VAL A 290 -15.32 5.11 2.48
C VAL A 290 -15.11 6.60 2.31
N ASP A 291 -15.42 7.13 1.14
CA ASP A 291 -15.47 8.56 0.87
C ASP A 291 -16.87 9.15 1.16
N ASP A 292 -17.02 10.46 0.95
CA ASP A 292 -18.28 11.18 1.18
C ASP A 292 -19.43 10.72 0.26
N SER A 293 -19.12 9.97 -0.80
CA SER A 293 -20.09 9.36 -1.71
C SER A 293 -20.39 7.89 -1.36
N GLY A 294 -19.81 7.38 -0.28
CA GLY A 294 -19.94 6.01 0.19
C GLY A 294 -19.17 4.97 -0.63
N GLN A 295 -18.25 5.40 -1.49
CA GLN A 295 -17.41 4.49 -2.28
C GLN A 295 -16.20 4.02 -1.47
N ALA A 296 -15.85 2.75 -1.63
CA ALA A 296 -14.68 2.18 -0.98
C ALA A 296 -13.40 2.75 -1.60
N VAL A 297 -12.53 3.30 -0.75
CA VAL A 297 -11.30 3.97 -1.16
C VAL A 297 -10.14 3.58 -0.24
N PRO A 298 -8.91 3.49 -0.76
CA PRO A 298 -7.73 3.25 0.08
C PRO A 298 -7.52 4.37 1.11
N ARG A 299 -7.06 3.99 2.29
CA ARG A 299 -6.71 4.87 3.40
C ARG A 299 -5.38 4.43 4.01
N GLY A 300 -4.56 5.40 4.43
CA GLY A 300 -3.30 5.14 5.11
C GLY A 300 -3.45 5.05 6.63
N GLY A 301 -2.55 4.32 7.27
CA GLY A 301 -2.34 4.39 8.72
C GLY A 301 -1.19 5.33 9.04
N ASN A 302 -1.37 6.25 9.98
CA ASN A 302 -0.37 7.26 10.28
C ASN A 302 0.05 7.21 11.75
N VAL A 303 1.35 7.28 12.01
CA VAL A 303 1.91 7.38 13.37
C VAL A 303 2.87 8.55 13.41
N TRP A 304 2.55 9.55 14.22
CA TRP A 304 3.37 10.73 14.34
C TRP A 304 3.70 10.97 15.81
N ALA A 305 4.98 11.19 16.11
CA ALA A 305 5.45 11.43 17.46
C ALA A 305 6.48 12.56 17.49
N VAL A 306 6.55 13.26 18.62
CA VAL A 306 7.57 14.30 18.81
C VAL A 306 8.92 13.68 19.13
N ASN A 307 8.99 12.68 20.02
CA ASN A 307 10.28 12.15 20.47
C ASN A 307 10.68 10.84 19.77
N GLU A 308 9.86 9.80 19.90
CA GLU A 308 10.23 8.46 19.40
C GLU A 308 9.01 7.72 18.88
N ILE A 309 9.23 6.94 17.82
CA ILE A 309 8.31 5.90 17.37
C ILE A 309 9.04 4.56 17.46
N GLU A 310 8.49 3.65 18.28
CA GLU A 310 8.92 2.26 18.37
C GLU A 310 7.80 1.35 17.85
N ILE A 311 8.10 0.54 16.83
CA ILE A 311 7.19 -0.43 16.25
C ILE A 311 7.86 -1.81 16.28
N ALA A 312 7.22 -2.78 16.94
CA ALA A 312 7.67 -4.16 16.99
C ALA A 312 6.55 -5.12 16.60
N ALA A 313 6.83 -6.05 15.70
CA ALA A 313 5.92 -7.13 15.34
C ALA A 313 6.68 -8.48 15.41
N GLY A 314 6.11 -9.48 16.07
CA GLY A 314 6.66 -10.84 16.05
C GLY A 314 6.50 -11.53 14.68
N GLY A 315 5.53 -11.08 13.88
CA GLY A 315 5.34 -11.48 12.48
C GLY A 315 5.88 -10.44 11.49
N ALA A 316 5.15 -10.26 10.38
CA ALA A 316 5.50 -9.31 9.33
C ALA A 316 4.91 -7.91 9.59
N ILE A 317 5.59 -6.88 9.09
CA ILE A 317 5.10 -5.50 9.04
C ILE A 317 4.82 -5.11 7.59
N SER A 318 3.62 -4.60 7.31
CA SER A 318 3.25 -4.10 5.98
C SER A 318 2.70 -2.69 6.06
N GLN A 319 3.29 -1.77 5.30
CA GLN A 319 2.85 -0.39 5.18
C GLN A 319 2.32 -0.11 3.77
N SER A 320 1.11 0.47 3.68
CA SER A 320 0.54 0.90 2.40
C SER A 320 1.18 2.19 1.88
N PRO A 321 1.07 2.52 0.57
CA PRO A 321 1.61 3.75 -0.01
C PRO A 321 1.06 5.06 0.58
N LEU A 322 -0.11 5.01 1.23
CA LEU A 322 -0.75 6.18 1.84
C LEU A 322 -0.40 6.35 3.33
N SER A 323 0.34 5.40 3.90
CA SER A 323 0.67 5.37 5.32
C SER A 323 1.97 6.11 5.59
N ALA A 324 2.11 6.70 6.78
CA ALA A 324 3.29 7.48 7.14
C ALA A 324 3.72 7.32 8.60
N PHE A 325 5.02 7.18 8.82
CA PHE A 325 5.68 7.26 10.13
C PHE A 325 6.52 8.53 10.17
N ASN A 326 6.25 9.40 11.15
CA ASN A 326 6.92 10.70 11.28
C ASN A 326 7.37 10.95 12.71
N ALA A 327 8.67 10.98 12.93
CA ALA A 327 9.24 11.48 14.19
C ALA A 327 9.88 12.85 13.98
N ASP A 328 9.59 13.81 14.86
CA ASP A 328 10.14 15.17 14.76
C ASP A 328 10.22 15.85 16.13
N ALA A 329 11.42 15.89 16.71
CA ALA A 329 11.64 16.51 18.02
C ALA A 329 11.49 18.03 18.01
N THR A 330 11.53 18.67 16.83
CA THR A 330 11.22 20.10 16.69
C THR A 330 9.73 20.37 16.62
N ALA A 331 8.90 19.34 16.40
CA ALA A 331 7.46 19.47 16.26
C ALA A 331 7.10 20.56 15.23
N TRP A 332 7.62 20.43 14.02
CA TRP A 332 7.51 21.42 12.93
C TRP A 332 8.08 22.80 13.28
N GLY A 333 9.16 22.81 14.05
CA GLY A 333 9.79 24.04 14.54
C GLY A 333 9.02 24.74 15.66
N ALA A 334 7.92 24.17 16.17
CA ALA A 334 7.22 24.70 17.35
C ALA A 334 8.05 24.53 18.64
N ARG A 335 9.04 23.64 18.64
CA ARG A 335 9.88 23.27 19.79
C ARG A 335 11.36 23.28 19.39
N SER A 336 12.23 23.46 20.38
CA SER A 336 13.65 23.13 20.24
C SER A 336 13.86 21.67 20.59
N ALA A 337 14.41 20.88 19.66
CA ALA A 337 14.80 19.49 19.92
C ALA A 337 15.90 19.45 21.01
N SER A 338 15.60 18.86 22.16
CA SER A 338 16.61 18.62 23.22
C SER A 338 17.34 17.29 23.04
N ILE A 339 16.66 16.34 22.41
CA ILE A 339 17.15 15.00 22.05
C ILE A 339 16.65 14.78 20.62
N PRO A 340 17.50 14.32 19.68
CA PRO A 340 17.05 13.99 18.34
C PRO A 340 15.97 12.91 18.34
N SER A 341 15.01 12.99 17.43
CA SER A 341 13.97 11.97 17.33
C SER A 341 14.51 10.64 16.79
N GLN A 342 13.79 9.57 17.08
CA GLN A 342 14.14 8.22 16.63
C GLN A 342 12.93 7.49 16.06
N LEU A 343 13.18 6.71 15.01
CA LEU A 343 12.21 5.75 14.46
C LEU A 343 12.85 4.36 14.42
N ASN A 344 12.32 3.47 15.27
CA ASN A 344 12.79 2.10 15.44
C ASN A 344 11.68 1.14 14.99
N ILE A 345 11.94 0.32 13.96
CA ILE A 345 10.98 -0.67 13.44
C ILE A 345 11.63 -2.05 13.44
N THR A 346 11.01 -3.01 14.12
CA THR A 346 11.47 -4.40 14.19
C THR A 346 10.37 -5.38 13.78
N ALA A 347 10.65 -6.24 12.79
CA ALA A 347 9.79 -7.33 12.36
C ALA A 347 10.47 -8.68 12.61
N GLY A 348 9.77 -9.64 13.19
CA GLY A 348 10.25 -11.02 13.30
C GLY A 348 10.26 -11.76 11.96
N GLY A 349 9.37 -11.37 11.04
CA GLY A 349 9.32 -11.82 9.64
C GLY A 349 9.76 -10.72 8.67
N ASP A 350 8.99 -10.53 7.60
CA ASP A 350 9.27 -9.56 6.54
C ASP A 350 8.81 -8.14 6.91
N MET A 351 9.44 -7.14 6.30
CA MET A 351 9.07 -5.74 6.41
C MET A 351 8.85 -5.14 5.01
N GLN A 352 7.62 -4.69 4.75
CA GLN A 352 7.24 -4.00 3.53
C GLN A 352 6.94 -2.52 3.82
N LEU A 353 7.74 -1.61 3.25
CA LEU A 353 7.60 -0.16 3.39
C LEU A 353 7.29 0.50 2.05
N PHE A 354 6.00 0.70 1.76
CA PHE A 354 5.56 1.36 0.52
C PHE A 354 5.18 2.84 0.72
N GLY A 355 5.02 3.27 1.97
CA GLY A 355 4.65 4.64 2.32
C GLY A 355 5.87 5.49 2.68
N LEU A 356 5.67 6.37 3.66
CA LEU A 356 6.71 7.26 4.17
C LEU A 356 7.20 6.76 5.54
N ALA A 357 8.51 6.68 5.72
CA ALA A 357 9.16 6.49 7.02
C ALA A 357 10.22 7.57 7.18
N GLN A 358 10.01 8.53 8.07
CA GLN A 358 10.92 9.66 8.20
C GLN A 358 11.14 10.18 9.61
N THR A 359 12.32 10.76 9.79
CA THR A 359 12.66 11.65 10.89
C THR A 359 13.07 13.01 10.34
N LEU A 360 12.67 14.10 11.01
CA LEU A 360 12.74 15.46 10.42
C LEU A 360 13.71 16.43 11.13
N ASP A 361 13.92 16.26 12.43
CA ASP A 361 14.84 17.10 13.20
C ASP A 361 16.29 16.68 12.99
N ILE A 362 17.25 17.54 13.33
CA ILE A 362 18.69 17.33 13.10
C ILE A 362 19.24 16.13 13.90
N ASP A 363 20.17 15.38 13.29
CA ASP A 363 20.81 14.20 13.88
C ASP A 363 19.83 13.11 14.31
N SER A 364 18.64 13.05 13.70
CA SER A 364 17.61 12.05 13.99
C SER A 364 17.84 10.77 13.19
N ASP A 365 17.58 9.63 13.81
CA ASP A 365 18.00 8.33 13.31
C ASP A 365 16.84 7.41 12.95
N ILE A 366 17.06 6.54 11.95
CA ILE A 366 16.17 5.43 11.60
C ILE A 366 16.89 4.10 11.76
N GLN A 367 16.26 3.16 12.46
CA GLN A 367 16.69 1.76 12.52
C GLN A 367 15.55 0.84 12.08
N LEU A 368 15.80 0.07 11.02
CA LEU A 368 14.90 -0.95 10.49
C LEU A 368 15.55 -2.32 10.65
N SER A 369 14.85 -3.27 11.26
CA SER A 369 15.32 -4.65 11.45
C SER A 369 14.23 -5.65 11.10
N ALA A 370 14.55 -6.61 10.25
CA ALA A 370 13.65 -7.71 9.88
C ALA A 370 14.37 -9.06 9.98
N GLY A 371 13.68 -10.06 10.53
CA GLY A 371 14.15 -11.45 10.50
C GLY A 371 14.10 -12.07 9.10
N GLY A 372 13.23 -11.56 8.22
CA GLY A 372 13.10 -11.93 6.81
C GLY A 372 13.58 -10.82 5.87
N GLN A 373 12.83 -10.57 4.79
CA GLN A 373 13.14 -9.56 3.77
C GLN A 373 12.68 -8.15 4.19
N VAL A 374 13.47 -7.13 3.87
CA VAL A 374 13.05 -5.72 3.84
C VAL A 374 12.81 -5.30 2.39
N LEU A 375 11.56 -5.04 2.04
CA LEU A 375 11.12 -4.57 0.73
C LEU A 375 10.67 -3.11 0.79
N ILE A 376 11.34 -2.23 0.05
CA ILE A 376 11.07 -0.79 0.05
C ILE A 376 10.60 -0.33 -1.33
N ASN A 377 9.40 0.23 -1.36
CA ASN A 377 8.78 0.88 -2.54
C ASN A 377 8.34 2.32 -2.24
N GLY A 378 8.68 2.82 -1.05
CA GLY A 378 8.35 4.15 -0.56
C GLY A 378 9.58 5.02 -0.35
N LEU A 379 9.48 5.98 0.56
CA LEU A 379 10.59 6.85 0.96
C LEU A 379 10.96 6.56 2.41
N VAL A 380 12.22 6.19 2.64
CA VAL A 380 12.83 6.12 3.97
C VAL A 380 13.87 7.23 4.09
N THR A 381 13.68 8.16 5.01
CA THR A 381 14.59 9.33 5.12
C THR A 381 14.86 9.73 6.56
N SER A 382 16.13 9.81 6.94
CA SER A 382 16.57 10.38 8.21
C SER A 382 17.43 11.62 7.99
N THR A 383 17.70 12.41 9.02
CA THR A 383 18.69 13.51 8.92
C THR A 383 20.06 13.10 9.47
N GLY A 384 20.10 12.16 10.40
CA GLY A 384 21.29 11.53 10.97
C GLY A 384 21.58 10.18 10.31
N ASP A 385 21.76 9.15 11.14
CA ASP A 385 22.12 7.81 10.70
C ASP A 385 20.88 7.02 10.23
N LEU A 386 21.10 6.10 9.31
CA LEU A 386 20.07 5.19 8.79
C LEU A 386 20.64 3.78 8.68
N ALA A 387 20.06 2.85 9.43
CA ALA A 387 20.45 1.45 9.42
C ALA A 387 19.29 0.54 9.02
N ILE A 388 19.53 -0.35 8.06
CA ILE A 388 18.60 -1.39 7.63
C ILE A 388 19.29 -2.74 7.78
N THR A 389 18.70 -3.61 8.60
CA THR A 389 19.15 -4.99 8.79
C THR A 389 18.06 -5.96 8.35
N ALA A 390 18.41 -6.91 7.50
CA ALA A 390 17.52 -7.97 7.05
C ALA A 390 18.14 -9.36 7.24
N GLY A 391 17.28 -10.37 7.37
CA GLY A 391 17.69 -11.75 7.55
C GLY A 391 17.71 -12.53 6.24
N THR A 392 17.00 -13.65 6.26
CA THR A 392 16.95 -14.63 5.16
C THR A 392 15.54 -14.76 4.61
N ASP A 393 15.42 -14.94 3.29
CA ASP A 393 14.12 -15.03 2.61
C ASP A 393 14.17 -16.05 1.46
N PRO A 394 13.08 -16.79 1.15
CA PRO A 394 13.05 -17.74 0.04
C PRO A 394 13.40 -17.18 -1.34
N SER A 395 13.31 -15.86 -1.55
CA SER A 395 13.76 -15.20 -2.78
C SER A 395 15.29 -15.16 -2.94
N GLY A 396 16.05 -15.39 -1.86
CA GLY A 396 17.51 -15.25 -1.81
C GLY A 396 18.00 -13.81 -1.65
N TYR A 397 17.08 -12.85 -1.44
CA TYR A 397 17.40 -11.44 -1.17
C TYR A 397 16.81 -11.01 0.18
N GLY A 398 17.67 -10.52 1.08
CA GLY A 398 17.25 -9.93 2.35
C GLY A 398 16.81 -8.47 2.21
N ILE A 399 17.40 -7.69 1.30
CA ILE A 399 16.99 -6.29 1.06
C ILE A 399 16.67 -6.11 -0.42
N ILE A 400 15.49 -5.57 -0.71
CA ILE A 400 15.08 -5.15 -2.05
C ILE A 400 14.60 -3.70 -2.01
N LEU A 401 15.23 -2.85 -2.81
CA LEU A 401 14.80 -1.48 -3.06
C LEU A 401 14.29 -1.38 -4.49
N LEU A 402 12.97 -1.16 -4.66
CA LEU A 402 12.30 -1.18 -5.97
C LEU A 402 12.63 0.05 -6.83
N PRO A 403 12.54 -0.04 -8.17
CA PRO A 403 12.85 1.08 -9.06
C PRO A 403 11.88 2.24 -8.93
N VAL A 404 12.38 3.47 -9.11
CA VAL A 404 11.56 4.68 -9.18
C VAL A 404 10.77 4.69 -10.48
N GLU A 405 9.45 4.72 -10.36
CA GLU A 405 8.52 4.87 -11.47
C GLU A 405 8.01 6.30 -11.52
N LEU A 406 8.19 6.95 -12.65
CA LEU A 406 7.70 8.29 -12.93
C LEU A 406 6.52 8.22 -13.89
N ASP A 407 5.57 9.12 -13.70
CA ASP A 407 4.49 9.34 -14.64
C ASP A 407 5.09 9.89 -15.95
N PRO A 408 4.85 9.22 -17.09
CA PRO A 408 5.53 9.54 -18.35
C PRO A 408 5.11 10.90 -18.92
N VAL A 409 4.06 11.54 -18.38
CA VAL A 409 3.55 12.83 -18.84
C VAL A 409 3.99 13.96 -17.92
N THR A 410 3.91 13.74 -16.60
CA THR A 410 4.11 14.78 -15.59
C THR A 410 5.49 14.72 -14.92
N ASP A 411 6.26 13.65 -15.16
CA ASP A 411 7.54 13.35 -14.50
C ASP A 411 7.40 13.27 -12.97
N GLN A 412 6.17 13.10 -12.48
CA GLN A 412 5.88 12.92 -11.06
C GLN A 412 6.11 11.48 -10.66
N ARG A 413 6.70 11.27 -9.48
CA ARG A 413 6.87 9.92 -8.94
C ARG A 413 5.51 9.27 -8.66
N ILE A 414 5.31 8.10 -9.26
CA ILE A 414 4.17 7.21 -9.00
C ILE A 414 4.53 6.26 -7.84
N SER A 415 5.70 5.62 -7.92
CA SER A 415 6.17 4.63 -6.95
C SER A 415 7.69 4.49 -6.98
N GLY A 416 8.21 3.59 -6.16
CA GLY A 416 9.60 3.17 -6.16
C GLY A 416 10.32 3.42 -4.86
N GLY A 417 11.39 2.70 -4.61
CA GLY A 417 12.16 2.80 -3.39
C GLY A 417 13.18 3.95 -3.42
N GLU A 418 13.22 4.73 -2.35
CA GLU A 418 14.27 5.70 -2.11
C GLU A 418 14.70 5.71 -0.64
N ILE A 419 16.01 5.68 -0.40
CA ILE A 419 16.62 5.79 0.92
C ILE A 419 17.46 7.06 0.94
N ARG A 420 17.15 7.97 1.86
CA ARG A 420 17.87 9.24 2.05
C ARG A 420 18.39 9.37 3.47
N ASN A 421 19.47 10.09 3.60
CA ASN A 421 19.99 10.54 4.87
C ASN A 421 20.44 11.99 4.74
N GLY A 422 20.45 12.71 5.87
CA GLY A 422 20.88 14.09 5.90
C GLY A 422 22.39 14.24 5.79
N LEU A 423 22.80 15.51 5.87
CA LEU A 423 24.20 15.90 5.80
C LEU A 423 25.03 15.17 6.85
N ASN A 424 26.08 14.49 6.39
CA ASN A 424 27.04 13.77 7.20
C ASN A 424 26.54 12.48 7.88
N GLY A 425 25.30 12.05 7.63
CA GLY A 425 24.78 10.80 8.18
C GLY A 425 25.49 9.56 7.61
N LEU A 426 25.50 8.48 8.39
CA LEU A 426 25.97 7.16 7.98
C LEU A 426 24.78 6.31 7.52
N LEU A 427 24.88 5.72 6.33
CA LEU A 427 23.85 4.81 5.80
C LEU A 427 24.41 3.38 5.74
N THR A 428 23.78 2.47 6.48
CA THR A 428 24.20 1.06 6.57
C THR A 428 23.07 0.14 6.10
N LEU A 429 23.35 -0.67 5.09
CA LEU A 429 22.49 -1.76 4.62
C LEU A 429 23.19 -3.08 4.91
N HIS A 430 22.56 -3.93 5.73
CA HIS A 430 23.08 -5.24 6.09
C HIS A 430 22.03 -6.32 5.85
N ALA A 431 22.40 -7.37 5.12
CA ALA A 431 21.54 -8.53 4.92
C ALA A 431 22.33 -9.83 5.13
N THR A 432 21.64 -10.86 5.63
CA THR A 432 22.22 -12.22 5.58
C THR A 432 22.24 -12.70 4.13
N ASP A 433 21.08 -12.63 3.47
CA ASP A 433 20.92 -12.94 2.05
C ASP A 433 21.32 -11.77 1.13
N GLY A 434 21.02 -11.87 -0.16
CA GLY A 434 21.41 -10.88 -1.16
C GLY A 434 20.80 -9.48 -0.94
N ILE A 435 21.40 -8.47 -1.55
CA ILE A 435 20.88 -7.09 -1.57
C ILE A 435 20.66 -6.67 -3.02
N LEU A 436 19.45 -6.23 -3.36
CA LEU A 436 19.07 -5.74 -4.69
C LEU A 436 18.67 -4.26 -4.61
N LEU A 437 19.45 -3.39 -5.25
CA LEU A 437 19.27 -1.94 -5.26
C LEU A 437 18.84 -1.44 -6.65
N GLN A 438 17.54 -1.38 -6.89
CA GLN A 438 16.94 -0.85 -8.14
C GLN A 438 16.41 0.58 -7.97
N GLY A 439 16.17 1.00 -6.73
CA GLY A 439 15.83 2.38 -6.37
C GLY A 439 17.04 3.26 -6.04
N LEU A 440 16.78 4.42 -5.46
CA LEU A 440 17.80 5.43 -5.16
C LEU A 440 18.33 5.29 -3.74
N VAL A 441 19.66 5.26 -3.56
CA VAL A 441 20.32 5.24 -2.25
C VAL A 441 21.23 6.46 -2.09
N GLY A 442 20.98 7.23 -1.04
CA GLY A 442 21.62 8.52 -0.79
C GLY A 442 20.99 9.64 -1.60
N SER A 443 20.98 10.84 -1.03
CA SER A 443 20.54 12.06 -1.70
C SER A 443 21.73 12.89 -2.19
N ALA A 444 21.42 13.76 -3.16
CA ALA A 444 22.38 14.67 -3.73
C ALA A 444 21.76 16.06 -3.85
N ARG A 445 22.54 17.07 -3.50
CA ARG A 445 22.21 18.48 -3.68
C ARG A 445 23.07 19.10 -4.77
N THR A 446 22.54 20.13 -5.40
CA THR A 446 23.29 20.93 -6.38
C THR A 446 23.81 22.19 -5.69
N GLU A 447 25.12 22.39 -5.72
CA GLU A 447 25.78 23.62 -5.26
C GLU A 447 26.56 24.23 -6.41
N GLY A 448 25.99 25.27 -7.03
CA GLY A 448 26.51 25.84 -8.27
C GLY A 448 26.48 24.83 -9.43
N ALA A 449 27.65 24.52 -9.99
CA ALA A 449 27.82 23.51 -11.04
C ALA A 449 28.14 22.10 -10.49
N SER A 450 28.31 21.96 -9.17
CA SER A 450 28.72 20.72 -8.52
C SER A 450 27.53 19.98 -7.93
N THR A 451 27.53 18.66 -8.05
CA THR A 451 26.64 17.77 -7.31
C THR A 451 27.37 17.26 -6.07
N LEU A 452 26.82 17.52 -4.89
CA LEU A 452 27.34 17.03 -3.61
C LEU A 452 26.38 16.00 -3.03
N ALA A 453 26.90 14.88 -2.56
CA ALA A 453 26.10 13.92 -1.82
C ALA A 453 25.76 14.46 -0.43
N ASP A 454 24.68 14.00 0.18
CA ASP A 454 24.35 14.34 1.57
C ASP A 454 24.95 13.32 2.55
N ALA A 455 24.84 12.03 2.24
CA ALA A 455 25.42 10.95 3.05
C ALA A 455 26.93 11.10 3.22
N LEU A 456 27.48 10.99 4.45
CA LEU A 456 28.93 10.93 4.62
C LEU A 456 29.49 9.67 3.98
N SER A 457 28.91 8.52 4.34
CA SER A 457 29.31 7.22 3.85
C SER A 457 28.12 6.28 3.70
N ILE A 458 28.27 5.33 2.78
CA ILE A 458 27.32 4.25 2.55
C ILE A 458 28.07 2.91 2.69
N THR A 459 27.57 2.02 3.53
CA THR A 459 28.06 0.65 3.68
C THR A 459 26.97 -0.34 3.31
N VAL A 460 27.25 -1.23 2.37
CA VAL A 460 26.32 -2.28 1.92
C VAL A 460 26.98 -3.64 2.12
N THR A 461 26.41 -4.49 2.96
CA THR A 461 26.98 -5.80 3.31
C THR A 461 25.95 -6.90 3.15
N SER A 462 26.19 -7.83 2.23
CA SER A 462 25.52 -9.13 2.21
C SER A 462 26.48 -10.20 2.74
N SER A 463 26.06 -10.93 3.77
CA SER A 463 26.93 -11.92 4.43
C SER A 463 27.05 -13.24 3.66
N ALA A 464 25.99 -13.66 2.96
CA ALA A 464 25.92 -14.93 2.25
C ALA A 464 25.40 -14.82 0.80
N GLY A 465 24.84 -13.67 0.41
CA GLY A 465 24.25 -13.45 -0.92
C GLY A 465 25.03 -12.46 -1.79
N PRO A 466 24.56 -12.20 -3.02
CA PRO A 466 25.13 -11.20 -3.89
C PRO A 466 24.65 -9.78 -3.53
N VAL A 467 25.35 -8.76 -4.02
CA VAL A 467 24.84 -7.38 -4.07
C VAL A 467 24.72 -6.94 -5.52
N THR A 468 23.51 -6.58 -5.93
CA THR A 468 23.19 -6.13 -7.29
C THR A 468 22.71 -4.70 -7.25
N ILE A 469 23.33 -3.84 -8.07
CA ILE A 469 23.06 -2.40 -8.15
C ILE A 469 22.64 -2.08 -9.57
N GLU A 470 21.38 -1.67 -9.74
CA GLU A 470 20.77 -1.34 -11.04
C GLU A 470 20.48 0.15 -11.17
N ASN A 471 20.67 0.92 -10.10
CA ASN A 471 20.43 2.35 -10.06
C ASN A 471 21.48 3.06 -9.19
N ARG A 472 21.17 4.26 -8.70
CA ARG A 472 22.16 5.16 -8.08
C ARG A 472 22.39 4.89 -6.59
N VAL A 473 23.67 4.84 -6.23
CA VAL A 473 24.20 4.90 -4.87
C VAL A 473 25.19 6.07 -4.80
N ILE A 474 24.94 7.06 -3.94
CA ILE A 474 25.77 8.27 -3.87
C ILE A 474 26.13 8.69 -2.44
N ALA A 475 27.43 8.94 -2.18
CA ALA A 475 27.94 9.37 -0.87
C ALA A 475 29.01 10.46 -0.99
N GLN A 476 29.34 11.15 0.10
CA GLN A 476 30.36 12.19 0.10
C GLN A 476 31.74 11.57 0.09
N GLN A 477 32.07 10.84 1.15
CA GLN A 477 33.41 10.39 1.49
C GLN A 477 33.67 8.94 1.10
N SER A 478 32.73 8.02 1.34
CA SER A 478 32.97 6.62 1.00
C SER A 478 31.74 5.80 0.64
N ILE A 479 31.93 4.86 -0.28
CA ILE A 479 31.00 3.76 -0.55
C ILE A 479 31.77 2.46 -0.38
N THR A 480 31.29 1.58 0.50
CA THR A 480 31.88 0.25 0.72
C THR A 480 30.81 -0.80 0.48
N VAL A 481 31.09 -1.76 -0.41
CA VAL A 481 30.18 -2.86 -0.74
C VAL A 481 30.87 -4.20 -0.55
N HIS A 482 30.25 -5.07 0.23
CA HIS A 482 30.69 -6.44 0.52
C HIS A 482 29.59 -7.44 0.17
N GLY A 483 29.95 -8.54 -0.49
CA GLY A 483 29.02 -9.60 -0.88
C GLY A 483 29.73 -10.80 -1.48
N THR A 484 28.98 -11.84 -1.85
CA THR A 484 29.55 -13.00 -2.56
C THR A 484 29.87 -12.64 -4.01
N GLY A 485 28.86 -12.30 -4.79
CA GLY A 485 28.99 -11.64 -6.10
C GLY A 485 28.55 -10.19 -6.01
N LEU A 486 29.30 -9.29 -6.62
CA LEU A 486 28.96 -7.88 -6.75
C LEU A 486 28.71 -7.55 -8.21
N SER A 487 27.57 -6.96 -8.52
CA SER A 487 27.21 -6.58 -9.89
C SER A 487 26.71 -5.14 -9.92
N VAL A 488 27.38 -4.29 -10.69
CA VAL A 488 26.88 -2.97 -11.08
C VAL A 488 26.38 -3.10 -12.51
N LEU A 489 25.08 -3.25 -12.66
CA LEU A 489 24.42 -3.53 -13.95
C LEU A 489 24.21 -2.26 -14.75
N ALA A 490 23.77 -2.40 -16.00
CA ALA A 490 23.43 -1.26 -16.85
C ALA A 490 22.35 -0.40 -16.18
N GLY A 491 22.56 0.92 -16.16
CA GLY A 491 21.79 1.89 -15.37
C GLY A 491 22.33 2.13 -13.96
N GLY A 492 23.08 1.18 -13.39
CA GLY A 492 23.69 1.26 -12.06
C GLY A 492 24.80 2.30 -11.97
N GLN A 493 24.81 3.08 -10.90
CA GLN A 493 25.80 4.15 -10.68
C GLN A 493 26.25 4.22 -9.23
N LEU A 494 27.54 4.07 -8.98
CA LEU A 494 28.15 4.36 -7.69
C LEU A 494 28.98 5.64 -7.83
N LYS A 495 28.68 6.64 -7.00
CA LYS A 495 29.34 7.94 -7.08
C LYS A 495 29.75 8.47 -5.72
N THR A 496 30.97 8.99 -5.62
CA THR A 496 31.38 9.81 -4.47
C THR A 496 31.74 11.23 -4.88
N THR A 497 31.51 12.22 -4.00
CA THR A 497 31.67 13.64 -4.36
C THR A 497 32.84 14.37 -3.68
N ALA A 498 33.36 13.90 -2.54
CA ALA A 498 34.51 14.52 -1.86
C ALA A 498 35.83 14.26 -2.61
N ALA A 499 36.80 15.18 -2.52
CA ALA A 499 38.05 15.13 -3.28
C ALA A 499 38.92 13.90 -2.97
N ASP A 500 38.96 13.46 -1.71
CA ASP A 500 39.70 12.28 -1.23
C ASP A 500 38.77 11.10 -0.94
N ALA A 501 37.64 11.03 -1.64
CA ALA A 501 36.66 9.98 -1.43
C ALA A 501 37.18 8.59 -1.80
N THR A 502 36.49 7.53 -1.37
CA THR A 502 36.88 6.16 -1.69
C THR A 502 35.68 5.28 -2.03
N ILE A 503 35.78 4.51 -3.11
CA ILE A 503 34.85 3.41 -3.41
C ILE A 503 35.58 2.07 -3.30
N ARG A 504 35.06 1.17 -2.47
CA ARG A 504 35.56 -0.22 -2.30
C ARG A 504 34.47 -1.21 -2.63
N LEU A 505 34.70 -2.06 -3.63
CA LEU A 505 33.84 -3.22 -3.93
C LEU A 505 34.65 -4.49 -3.66
N THR A 506 34.19 -5.31 -2.71
CA THR A 506 34.85 -6.54 -2.29
C THR A 506 33.89 -7.72 -2.41
N GLY A 507 34.05 -8.52 -3.47
CA GLY A 507 33.26 -9.72 -3.72
C GLY A 507 34.05 -10.98 -3.42
N SER A 508 33.54 -11.93 -2.62
CA SER A 508 34.28 -13.17 -2.36
C SER A 508 34.39 -14.10 -3.58
N ALA A 509 33.46 -13.99 -4.53
CA ALA A 509 33.44 -14.70 -5.80
C ALA A 509 33.75 -13.77 -6.98
N ALA A 510 32.91 -12.78 -7.27
CA ALA A 510 33.09 -11.94 -8.46
C ALA A 510 32.73 -10.48 -8.21
N VAL A 511 33.40 -9.58 -8.93
CA VAL A 511 32.99 -8.18 -9.10
C VAL A 511 32.80 -7.92 -10.60
N PHE A 512 31.59 -7.52 -10.98
CA PHE A 512 31.20 -7.32 -12.37
C PHE A 512 30.60 -5.93 -12.58
N LEU A 513 31.10 -5.20 -13.59
CA LEU A 513 30.53 -3.95 -14.08
C LEU A 513 30.04 -4.18 -15.51
N GLU A 514 28.75 -4.01 -15.76
CA GLU A 514 28.12 -4.33 -17.04
C GLU A 514 28.29 -3.21 -18.10
N SER A 515 28.41 -3.61 -19.37
CA SER A 515 28.36 -2.70 -20.52
C SER A 515 26.98 -2.06 -20.70
N ALA A 516 26.87 -1.05 -21.56
CA ALA A 516 25.56 -0.51 -21.94
C ALA A 516 24.69 -1.58 -22.60
N VAL A 517 23.39 -1.56 -22.33
CA VAL A 517 22.42 -2.54 -22.86
C VAL A 517 21.39 -1.80 -23.71
N ASP A 518 21.32 -2.16 -24.98
CA ASP A 518 20.23 -1.73 -25.86
C ASP A 518 19.05 -2.70 -25.69
N THR A 519 17.96 -2.21 -25.11
CA THR A 519 16.74 -3.00 -24.88
C THR A 519 15.73 -2.86 -26.02
N GLY A 520 16.00 -2.00 -27.01
CA GLY A 520 15.07 -1.63 -28.08
C GLY A 520 14.43 -0.25 -27.87
N PRO A 521 13.50 -0.07 -26.92
CA PRO A 521 12.87 1.22 -26.67
C PRO A 521 13.78 2.19 -25.91
N GLU A 522 14.74 1.67 -25.14
CA GLU A 522 15.69 2.47 -24.35
C GLU A 522 17.10 1.86 -24.38
N ILE A 523 18.11 2.72 -24.32
CA ILE A 523 19.50 2.33 -24.11
C ILE A 523 19.81 2.56 -22.63
N LEU A 524 19.98 1.48 -21.88
CA LEU A 524 20.50 1.56 -20.52
C LEU A 524 22.00 1.88 -20.60
N ALA A 525 22.40 2.96 -19.93
CA ALA A 525 23.81 3.33 -19.85
C ALA A 525 24.63 2.21 -19.19
N ALA A 526 25.90 2.08 -19.55
CA ALA A 526 26.80 1.13 -18.91
C ALA A 526 26.85 1.36 -17.39
N GLY A 527 27.04 0.29 -16.61
CA GLY A 527 27.26 0.38 -15.17
C GLY A 527 28.48 1.27 -14.87
N GLN A 528 28.33 2.21 -13.93
CA GLN A 528 29.34 3.23 -13.66
C GLN A 528 29.80 3.22 -12.21
N VAL A 529 31.10 3.31 -12.00
CA VAL A 529 31.72 3.55 -10.70
C VAL A 529 32.65 4.74 -10.81
N GLN A 530 32.29 5.84 -10.16
CA GLN A 530 32.95 7.14 -10.28
C GLN A 530 33.31 7.70 -8.91
N SER A 531 34.58 8.02 -8.72
CA SER A 531 35.05 8.68 -7.50
C SER A 531 35.98 9.82 -7.86
N SER A 532 35.98 10.89 -7.06
CA SER A 532 37.10 11.82 -7.14
C SER A 532 38.37 11.12 -6.67
N GLY A 533 38.32 10.41 -5.54
CA GLY A 533 39.47 9.71 -4.98
C GLY A 533 39.57 8.23 -5.38
N LEU A 534 40.01 7.39 -4.43
CA LEU A 534 40.42 6.01 -4.64
C LEU A 534 39.26 5.12 -5.13
N ILE A 535 39.52 4.28 -6.12
CA ILE A 535 38.62 3.15 -6.44
C ILE A 535 39.38 1.85 -6.31
N HIS A 536 38.83 0.90 -5.55
CA HIS A 536 39.40 -0.42 -5.36
C HIS A 536 38.33 -1.50 -5.58
N LEU A 537 38.55 -2.34 -6.60
CA LEU A 537 37.76 -3.54 -6.86
C LEU A 537 38.57 -4.77 -6.47
N SER A 538 37.99 -5.66 -5.67
CA SER A 538 38.63 -6.91 -5.28
C SER A 538 37.68 -8.10 -5.25
N GLY A 539 38.16 -9.26 -5.73
CA GLY A 539 37.43 -10.52 -5.60
C GLY A 539 38.14 -11.72 -6.21
N SER A 540 37.46 -12.88 -6.37
CA SER A 540 38.09 -14.00 -7.10
C SER A 540 38.28 -13.61 -8.55
N SER A 541 37.23 -13.14 -9.22
CA SER A 541 37.30 -12.55 -10.56
C SER A 541 36.85 -11.08 -10.56
N VAL A 542 37.49 -10.23 -11.34
CA VAL A 542 37.10 -8.83 -11.54
C VAL A 542 36.90 -8.59 -13.03
N THR A 543 35.67 -8.27 -13.44
CA THR A 543 35.32 -8.03 -14.84
C THR A 543 34.74 -6.63 -14.99
N VAL A 544 35.33 -5.83 -15.88
CA VAL A 544 34.95 -4.45 -16.15
C VAL A 544 34.59 -4.29 -17.62
N ASP A 545 33.30 -4.42 -17.91
CA ASP A 545 32.69 -4.14 -19.22
C ASP A 545 32.08 -2.73 -19.27
N GLY A 546 31.75 -2.18 -18.10
CA GLY A 546 31.22 -0.83 -17.92
C GLY A 546 32.27 0.27 -17.81
N ILE A 547 31.99 1.29 -16.98
CA ILE A 547 32.85 2.48 -16.81
C ILE A 547 33.37 2.56 -15.37
N LEU A 548 34.68 2.63 -15.23
CA LEU A 548 35.40 2.83 -13.98
C LEU A 548 36.26 4.09 -14.08
N GLN A 549 36.01 5.10 -13.24
CA GLN A 549 36.69 6.39 -13.34
C GLN A 549 37.05 7.01 -11.99
N SER A 550 38.35 7.19 -11.73
CA SER A 550 38.87 8.04 -10.65
C SER A 550 39.36 9.38 -11.22
N GLN A 551 38.90 10.51 -10.65
CA GLN A 551 39.18 11.85 -11.18
C GLN A 551 40.45 12.51 -10.63
N THR A 552 40.92 12.15 -9.45
CA THR A 552 42.11 12.73 -8.80
C THR A 552 43.10 11.68 -8.32
N ALA A 553 42.68 10.43 -8.11
CA ALA A 553 43.50 9.41 -7.47
C ALA A 553 43.70 8.16 -8.35
N ARG A 554 44.17 7.09 -7.69
CA ARG A 554 44.51 5.79 -8.30
C ARG A 554 43.29 4.87 -8.38
N VAL A 555 43.36 3.92 -9.29
CA VAL A 555 42.43 2.78 -9.38
C VAL A 555 43.21 1.49 -9.12
N LEU A 556 42.65 0.59 -8.32
CA LEU A 556 43.20 -0.75 -8.05
C LEU A 556 42.20 -1.83 -8.44
N LEU A 557 42.65 -2.79 -9.25
CA LEU A 557 41.92 -4.02 -9.58
C LEU A 557 42.73 -5.19 -9.03
N ASN A 558 42.19 -5.90 -8.04
CA ASN A 558 42.86 -7.03 -7.39
C ASN A 558 42.01 -8.31 -7.53
N ALA A 559 42.46 -9.27 -8.31
CA ALA A 559 41.75 -10.54 -8.49
C ALA A 559 42.60 -11.76 -8.10
N VAL A 560 41.94 -12.81 -7.59
CA VAL A 560 42.61 -14.10 -7.31
C VAL A 560 42.84 -14.86 -8.62
N THR A 561 41.87 -14.89 -9.52
CA THR A 561 41.88 -15.73 -10.73
C THR A 561 41.97 -14.95 -12.02
N ASN A 562 41.23 -13.85 -12.19
CA ASN A 562 41.23 -13.12 -13.46
C ASN A 562 40.80 -11.67 -13.31
N VAL A 563 41.45 -10.78 -14.06
CA VAL A 563 40.97 -9.43 -14.33
C VAL A 563 40.68 -9.32 -15.83
N ASP A 564 39.41 -9.10 -16.18
CA ASP A 564 38.97 -8.94 -17.57
C ASP A 564 38.47 -7.51 -17.79
N ILE A 565 38.98 -6.83 -18.81
CA ILE A 565 38.63 -5.45 -19.13
C ILE A 565 38.21 -5.37 -20.60
N THR A 566 36.91 -5.19 -20.83
CA THR A 566 36.34 -4.90 -22.16
C THR A 566 35.68 -3.52 -22.24
N GLY A 567 35.51 -2.85 -21.08
CA GLY A 567 34.98 -1.51 -20.92
C GLY A 567 36.05 -0.43 -20.76
N GLN A 568 35.72 0.63 -20.03
CA GLN A 568 36.61 1.78 -19.82
C GLN A 568 37.11 1.86 -18.38
N VAL A 569 38.43 1.86 -18.20
CA VAL A 569 39.09 2.08 -16.90
C VAL A 569 40.00 3.29 -17.00
N THR A 570 39.67 4.35 -16.24
CA THR A 570 40.44 5.60 -16.20
C THR A 570 40.84 5.97 -14.79
N ALA A 571 42.12 6.25 -14.58
CA ALA A 571 42.67 6.81 -13.34
C ALA A 571 43.38 8.14 -13.62
N ALA A 572 43.20 9.15 -12.77
CA ALA A 572 43.96 10.39 -12.89
C ALA A 572 45.41 10.23 -12.39
N ALA A 573 45.62 9.40 -11.36
CA ALA A 573 46.95 8.97 -10.91
C ALA A 573 47.27 7.57 -11.45
N ASP A 574 47.96 6.74 -10.66
CA ASP A 574 48.35 5.38 -11.06
C ASP A 574 47.13 4.45 -11.27
N LEU A 575 47.27 3.49 -12.18
CA LEU A 575 46.34 2.37 -12.31
C LEU A 575 47.09 1.07 -12.07
N LEU A 576 46.63 0.30 -11.09
CA LEU A 576 47.26 -0.93 -10.64
C LEU A 576 46.31 -2.11 -10.91
N ILE A 577 46.76 -3.07 -11.70
CA ILE A 577 46.00 -4.27 -12.06
C ILE A 577 46.80 -5.49 -11.60
N HIS A 578 46.26 -6.23 -10.65
CA HIS A 578 46.87 -7.44 -10.11
C HIS A 578 45.92 -8.63 -10.25
N SER A 579 46.42 -9.71 -10.83
CA SER A 579 45.75 -11.02 -10.87
C SER A 579 46.66 -12.08 -10.26
N GLY A 580 46.09 -13.03 -9.51
CA GLY A 580 46.87 -13.98 -8.70
C GLY A 580 47.18 -13.52 -7.29
N VAL A 581 46.46 -12.52 -6.76
CA VAL A 581 46.63 -12.09 -5.37
C VAL A 581 46.13 -13.16 -4.40
N GLY A 582 46.69 -13.23 -3.20
CA GLY A 582 46.21 -14.19 -2.20
C GLY A 582 44.82 -13.82 -1.70
N ALA A 583 43.88 -14.77 -1.71
CA ALA A 583 42.50 -14.57 -1.24
C ALA A 583 42.40 -14.12 0.24
N ALA A 584 43.44 -14.38 1.04
CA ALA A 584 43.55 -13.99 2.45
C ALA A 584 44.41 -12.74 2.69
N TRP A 585 44.84 -12.03 1.64
CA TRP A 585 45.62 -10.80 1.81
C TRP A 585 44.77 -9.70 2.46
N SER A 586 45.37 -8.97 3.40
CA SER A 586 44.69 -7.86 4.07
C SER A 586 44.48 -6.69 3.13
N LEU A 587 43.46 -5.86 3.43
CA LEU A 587 43.20 -4.63 2.69
C LEU A 587 44.45 -3.73 2.61
N ALA A 588 45.20 -3.63 3.71
CA ALA A 588 46.46 -2.87 3.74
C ALA A 588 47.52 -3.42 2.77
N LYS A 589 47.62 -4.74 2.58
CA LYS A 589 48.51 -5.33 1.57
C LYS A 589 48.03 -5.05 0.16
N LEU A 590 46.72 -5.09 -0.07
CA LEU A 590 46.10 -4.88 -1.38
C LEU A 590 46.10 -3.42 -1.83
N GLU A 591 46.02 -2.45 -0.90
CA GLU A 591 45.99 -1.01 -1.20
C GLU A 591 47.37 -0.34 -1.06
N ASP A 592 48.11 -0.61 0.02
CA ASP A 592 49.30 0.19 0.38
C ASP A 592 50.61 -0.60 0.32
N GLY A 593 50.54 -1.93 0.38
CA GLY A 593 51.71 -2.80 0.29
C GLY A 593 52.25 -2.91 -1.14
N PRO A 594 53.58 -2.95 -1.34
CA PRO A 594 54.12 -3.30 -2.64
C PRO A 594 53.72 -4.75 -2.98
N VAL A 595 53.15 -4.96 -4.17
CA VAL A 595 52.87 -6.28 -4.73
C VAL A 595 53.93 -6.58 -5.78
N SER A 596 54.69 -7.65 -5.58
CA SER A 596 55.69 -8.11 -6.54
C SER A 596 55.19 -9.34 -7.30
N ARG A 597 55.69 -9.52 -8.52
CA ARG A 597 55.30 -10.67 -9.37
C ARG A 597 55.57 -12.03 -8.72
N SER A 598 56.60 -12.14 -7.87
CA SER A 598 56.95 -13.35 -7.12
C SER A 598 55.96 -13.71 -6.02
N GLU A 599 55.13 -12.77 -5.58
CA GLU A 599 54.09 -13.01 -4.58
C GLU A 599 52.75 -13.45 -5.20
N LEU A 600 52.61 -13.36 -6.52
CA LEU A 600 51.38 -13.72 -7.25
C LEU A 600 51.41 -15.18 -7.70
N SER A 601 50.29 -15.89 -7.52
CA SER A 601 50.16 -17.32 -7.84
C SER A 601 49.04 -17.57 -8.86
N GLY A 602 49.41 -17.83 -10.12
CA GLY A 602 48.43 -18.01 -11.20
C GLY A 602 47.60 -16.76 -11.49
N GLY A 603 46.59 -16.88 -12.32
CA GLY A 603 45.64 -15.81 -12.56
C GLY A 603 46.00 -14.85 -13.69
N ASP A 604 45.04 -14.66 -14.59
CA ASP A 604 45.27 -14.02 -15.88
C ASP A 604 44.76 -12.57 -15.88
N VAL A 605 45.27 -11.75 -16.79
CA VAL A 605 44.74 -10.42 -17.10
C VAL A 605 44.44 -10.37 -18.59
N LEU A 606 43.20 -10.07 -18.95
CA LEU A 606 42.74 -9.89 -20.32
C LEU A 606 42.27 -8.45 -20.53
N ILE A 607 42.82 -7.80 -21.55
CA ILE A 607 42.33 -6.51 -22.06
C ILE A 607 41.96 -6.73 -23.52
N ALA A 608 40.67 -6.67 -23.86
CA ALA A 608 40.18 -7.08 -25.18
C ALA A 608 39.05 -6.18 -25.72
N ASP A 609 38.72 -6.36 -26.99
CA ASP A 609 37.66 -5.65 -27.71
C ASP A 609 37.80 -4.12 -27.61
N ALA A 610 36.76 -3.42 -27.12
CA ALA A 610 36.75 -1.98 -26.86
C ALA A 610 37.41 -1.60 -25.51
N GLY A 611 38.01 -2.58 -24.83
CA GLY A 611 38.68 -2.43 -23.55
C GLY A 611 39.74 -1.34 -23.61
N SER A 612 39.57 -0.30 -22.80
CA SER A 612 40.50 0.82 -22.75
C SER A 612 40.94 1.11 -21.33
N VAL A 613 42.26 1.22 -21.19
CA VAL A 613 42.93 1.45 -19.93
C VAL A 613 43.73 2.74 -20.03
N ARG A 614 43.40 3.74 -19.20
CA ARG A 614 44.01 5.08 -19.23
C ARG A 614 44.42 5.50 -17.82
N SER A 615 45.60 6.11 -17.73
CA SER A 615 46.15 6.63 -16.48
C SER A 615 46.87 7.95 -16.75
N GLY A 616 46.71 8.95 -15.86
CA GLY A 616 47.57 10.14 -15.86
C GLY A 616 48.95 9.88 -15.22
N GLY A 617 49.06 8.79 -14.44
CA GLY A 617 50.30 8.27 -13.87
C GLY A 617 50.79 7.01 -14.59
N ALA A 618 51.26 6.02 -13.83
CA ALA A 618 51.71 4.74 -14.37
C ALA A 618 50.57 3.71 -14.45
N ILE A 619 50.50 2.97 -15.55
CA ILE A 619 49.73 1.72 -15.65
C ILE A 619 50.67 0.58 -15.27
N ARG A 620 50.36 -0.18 -14.22
CA ARG A 620 51.12 -1.37 -13.81
C ARG A 620 50.20 -2.58 -13.83
N VAL A 621 50.58 -3.59 -14.61
CA VAL A 621 49.85 -4.85 -14.73
C VAL A 621 50.75 -5.98 -14.25
N LEU A 622 50.31 -6.69 -13.20
CA LEU A 622 50.99 -7.86 -12.67
C LEU A 622 50.02 -9.05 -12.70
N ALA A 623 50.22 -9.95 -13.66
CA ALA A 623 49.45 -11.19 -13.77
C ALA A 623 50.28 -12.36 -13.22
N GLY A 624 49.73 -13.13 -12.28
CA GLY A 624 50.36 -14.34 -11.76
C GLY A 624 50.40 -15.50 -12.77
N GLY A 625 49.59 -15.41 -13.84
CA GLY A 625 49.57 -16.23 -15.05
C GLY A 625 49.91 -15.42 -16.31
N ASN A 626 49.00 -15.40 -17.28
CA ASN A 626 49.14 -14.74 -18.57
C ASN A 626 48.63 -13.29 -18.55
N LEU A 627 49.27 -12.44 -19.35
CA LEU A 627 48.74 -11.13 -19.74
C LEU A 627 48.41 -11.20 -21.23
N ASP A 628 47.13 -11.09 -21.58
CA ASP A 628 46.66 -11.00 -22.96
C ASP A 628 46.09 -9.60 -23.24
N VAL A 629 46.60 -8.96 -24.28
CA VAL A 629 46.18 -7.62 -24.72
C VAL A 629 45.80 -7.73 -26.18
N GLN A 630 44.50 -7.84 -26.43
CA GLN A 630 43.92 -7.93 -27.75
C GLN A 630 43.54 -6.53 -28.21
N SER A 631 44.29 -5.99 -29.17
CA SER A 631 43.97 -4.69 -29.77
C SER A 631 43.00 -4.88 -30.95
N ASP A 632 41.76 -4.45 -30.82
CA ASP A 632 40.94 -4.17 -31.99
C ASP A 632 41.36 -2.80 -32.56
N ALA A 633 41.80 -2.77 -33.83
CA ALA A 633 42.29 -1.56 -34.49
C ALA A 633 41.18 -0.57 -34.87
N THR A 634 39.92 -0.88 -34.54
CA THR A 634 38.76 -0.11 -34.99
C THR A 634 38.31 0.92 -33.96
N LEU A 635 39.10 1.98 -33.77
CA LEU A 635 38.64 3.22 -33.15
C LEU A 635 37.80 4.01 -34.19
N GLY A 636 36.65 3.45 -34.58
CA GLY A 636 35.68 4.08 -35.48
C GLY A 636 34.51 4.64 -34.68
N GLY A 637 34.31 5.96 -34.73
CA GLY A 637 33.23 6.62 -34.01
C GLY A 637 31.84 6.07 -34.37
N GLY A 638 31.00 5.95 -33.34
CA GLY A 638 29.55 5.73 -33.47
C GLY A 638 29.15 4.26 -33.64
N LEU A 639 28.59 3.70 -32.57
CA LEU A 639 27.79 2.46 -32.49
C LEU A 639 28.52 1.18 -32.94
N THR A 640 29.15 0.47 -31.99
CA THR A 640 29.63 -0.90 -32.23
C THR A 640 28.49 -1.91 -32.07
N THR A 641 28.16 -2.57 -33.18
CA THR A 641 27.27 -3.74 -33.25
C THR A 641 28.07 -4.99 -32.86
N ARG A 642 27.58 -5.74 -31.87
CA ARG A 642 28.21 -6.93 -31.28
C ARG A 642 27.92 -8.19 -32.10
N THR A 643 28.93 -9.04 -32.36
CA THR A 643 28.71 -10.44 -32.75
C THR A 643 29.58 -11.40 -31.92
N ARG A 644 28.89 -12.11 -31.01
CA ARG A 644 29.20 -13.34 -30.24
C ARG A 644 30.63 -13.62 -29.73
N PRO A 645 30.79 -13.64 -28.40
CA PRO A 645 31.61 -14.61 -27.67
C PRO A 645 30.73 -15.67 -26.97
N ILE A 646 31.33 -16.82 -26.68
CA ILE A 646 30.70 -18.03 -26.11
C ILE A 646 30.19 -17.74 -24.70
N VAL A 647 28.92 -18.06 -24.44
CA VAL A 647 28.24 -17.86 -23.15
C VAL A 647 28.50 -19.05 -22.22
N SER A 648 29.06 -18.77 -21.04
CA SER A 648 28.85 -19.56 -19.83
C SER A 648 27.81 -18.81 -18.99
N THR A 649 26.70 -19.48 -18.63
CA THR A 649 25.53 -18.87 -18.01
C THR A 649 25.65 -18.76 -16.48
N VAL A 650 25.39 -17.56 -15.94
CA VAL A 650 25.01 -17.29 -14.55
C VAL A 650 23.68 -16.50 -14.60
N PRO A 651 22.64 -16.85 -13.81
CA PRO A 651 21.29 -16.30 -13.95
C PRO A 651 21.16 -14.84 -13.48
N GLN A 652 20.32 -14.06 -14.17
CA GLN A 652 19.91 -12.69 -13.85
C GLN A 652 18.37 -12.62 -13.81
N THR A 653 17.82 -12.01 -12.77
CA THR A 653 16.38 -11.83 -12.54
C THR A 653 15.96 -10.46 -13.08
N VAL A 654 14.83 -10.37 -13.79
CA VAL A 654 14.17 -9.08 -14.10
C VAL A 654 12.68 -9.24 -13.83
N TYR A 655 12.12 -8.34 -13.03
CA TYR A 655 10.69 -8.28 -12.71
C TYR A 655 10.00 -7.27 -13.62
N LEU A 656 8.91 -7.67 -14.27
CA LEU A 656 7.95 -6.77 -14.88
C LEU A 656 6.67 -6.82 -14.05
N ILE A 657 6.23 -5.66 -13.55
CA ILE A 657 4.94 -5.51 -12.89
C ILE A 657 3.85 -5.72 -13.95
N THR A 658 3.04 -6.76 -13.78
CA THR A 658 1.81 -6.94 -14.58
C THR A 658 0.64 -7.29 -13.67
N GLY A 659 -0.35 -6.39 -13.64
CA GLY A 659 -1.74 -6.73 -13.31
C GLY A 659 -2.39 -5.87 -12.22
N TYR A 660 -3.19 -4.90 -12.63
CA TYR A 660 -4.36 -4.46 -11.86
C TYR A 660 -5.54 -5.40 -12.20
N ASN A 661 -6.24 -5.91 -11.19
CA ASN A 661 -7.52 -6.62 -11.37
C ASN A 661 -8.63 -5.96 -10.54
N GLN A 662 -9.82 -5.91 -11.13
CA GLN A 662 -11.04 -5.33 -10.57
C GLN A 662 -11.64 -6.25 -9.49
N ILE A 663 -12.10 -5.64 -8.38
CA ILE A 663 -12.49 -6.29 -7.12
C ILE A 663 -13.95 -6.78 -7.17
N ALA A 664 -14.20 -7.99 -6.66
CA ALA A 664 -15.52 -8.39 -6.15
C ALA A 664 -15.50 -8.33 -4.60
N THR A 665 -16.60 -7.84 -4.04
CA THR A 665 -16.78 -7.45 -2.62
C THR A 665 -16.53 -8.60 -1.63
N GLY A 666 -15.78 -8.32 -0.54
CA GLY A 666 -15.95 -9.04 0.74
C GLY A 666 -14.78 -9.86 1.30
N THR A 667 -13.58 -9.83 0.75
CA THR A 667 -12.42 -10.53 1.35
C THR A 667 -11.21 -9.60 1.52
N ILE A 668 -10.61 -9.64 2.71
CA ILE A 668 -9.31 -9.03 3.01
C ILE A 668 -8.25 -9.83 2.25
N LEU A 669 -7.51 -9.16 1.36
CA LEU A 669 -6.35 -9.74 0.68
C LEU A 669 -5.10 -9.38 1.49
N VAL A 670 -4.53 -10.35 2.18
CA VAL A 670 -3.08 -10.41 2.35
C VAL A 670 -2.56 -11.00 1.03
N PRO A 671 -1.68 -10.32 0.28
CA PRO A 671 -1.03 -10.96 -0.85
C PRO A 671 -0.07 -12.03 -0.29
N GLU A 672 -0.50 -13.29 -0.29
CA GLU A 672 0.43 -14.41 -0.18
C GLU A 672 1.14 -14.53 -1.54
N ILE A 673 2.29 -13.89 -1.69
CA ILE A 673 3.16 -14.08 -2.85
C ILE A 673 3.88 -15.41 -2.66
N ARG A 674 3.32 -16.49 -3.18
CA ARG A 674 3.99 -17.78 -3.28
C ARG A 674 4.74 -17.88 -4.60
N ILE A 675 6.05 -17.62 -4.58
CA ILE A 675 6.93 -17.81 -5.75
C ILE A 675 7.33 -19.29 -5.81
N VAL A 676 6.90 -20.00 -6.85
CA VAL A 676 7.41 -21.35 -7.18
C VAL A 676 8.35 -21.23 -8.37
N SER A 677 9.55 -21.79 -8.24
CA SER A 677 10.60 -21.76 -9.25
C SER A 677 10.30 -22.70 -10.43
N THR A 678 10.34 -22.16 -11.65
CA THR A 678 10.40 -22.98 -12.88
C THR A 678 11.52 -22.50 -13.79
N ASN A 679 12.42 -23.41 -14.17
CA ASN A 679 13.59 -23.18 -15.02
C ASN A 679 13.25 -23.38 -16.50
N VAL A 680 13.38 -22.37 -17.40
CA VAL A 680 13.65 -22.58 -18.85
C VAL A 680 14.37 -21.37 -19.51
N THR A 681 15.34 -21.65 -20.39
CA THR A 681 16.16 -20.79 -21.26
C THR A 681 15.46 -20.33 -22.56
N ARG A 682 15.81 -19.15 -23.12
CA ARG A 682 15.17 -18.55 -24.32
C ARG A 682 15.97 -18.68 -25.63
N GLN A 683 15.36 -19.24 -26.68
CA GLN A 683 15.38 -18.69 -28.05
C GLN A 683 14.04 -18.98 -28.75
N ALA A 684 13.42 -17.92 -29.29
CA ALA A 684 12.28 -17.83 -30.20
C ALA A 684 11.29 -19.02 -30.23
N GLY A 685 10.24 -18.88 -29.45
CA GLY A 685 9.06 -19.74 -29.39
C GLY A 685 8.41 -19.51 -28.02
N MET A 686 7.17 -19.05 -28.00
CA MET A 686 6.39 -18.96 -26.75
C MET A 686 6.33 -20.36 -26.13
N ASP A 687 6.61 -20.47 -24.84
CA ASP A 687 5.92 -21.42 -23.98
C ASP A 687 6.06 -20.99 -22.52
N GLU A 688 4.95 -20.53 -21.95
CA GLU A 688 4.76 -20.22 -20.53
C GLU A 688 4.67 -21.53 -19.73
N PHE A 689 5.45 -21.68 -18.66
CA PHE A 689 5.15 -22.67 -17.63
C PHE A 689 4.41 -21.98 -16.47
N ARG A 690 3.10 -22.18 -16.47
CA ARG A 690 2.16 -21.68 -15.47
C ARG A 690 1.81 -22.83 -14.53
N ILE A 691 1.94 -22.61 -13.23
CA ILE A 691 1.43 -23.51 -12.19
C ILE A 691 -0.09 -23.55 -12.39
N GLY A 692 -0.64 -24.63 -12.93
CA GLY A 692 -2.09 -24.79 -13.04
C GLY A 692 -2.78 -23.69 -13.83
N SER A 693 -2.54 -23.55 -15.14
CA SER A 693 -3.39 -22.68 -15.96
C SER A 693 -4.63 -23.43 -16.40
N VAL A 694 -5.79 -22.77 -16.30
CA VAL A 694 -6.98 -23.14 -17.07
C VAL A 694 -7.32 -21.90 -17.88
N TYR A 695 -7.28 -22.03 -19.19
CA TYR A 695 -7.78 -20.99 -20.09
C TYR A 695 -8.70 -21.61 -21.14
N TYR A 696 -9.65 -20.81 -21.59
CA TYR A 696 -10.65 -21.24 -22.55
C TYR A 696 -10.33 -20.58 -23.88
N THR A 697 -10.34 -21.37 -24.95
CA THR A 697 -10.20 -20.90 -26.32
C THR A 697 -11.47 -21.20 -27.08
N MET A 698 -11.94 -20.26 -27.90
CA MET A 698 -13.04 -20.49 -28.83
C MET A 698 -12.84 -19.62 -30.07
N ASP A 699 -13.33 -20.10 -31.22
CA ASP A 699 -13.35 -19.32 -32.45
C ASP A 699 -14.66 -18.55 -32.49
N VAL A 700 -14.59 -17.22 -32.49
CA VAL A 700 -15.78 -16.36 -32.58
C VAL A 700 -15.98 -15.88 -34.01
N THR A 701 -17.19 -16.03 -34.53
CA THR A 701 -17.62 -15.44 -35.80
C THR A 701 -18.72 -14.41 -35.54
N LEU A 702 -18.50 -13.19 -36.02
CA LEU A 702 -19.46 -12.08 -35.99
C LEU A 702 -20.04 -11.82 -37.39
N THR A 703 -21.30 -12.19 -37.60
CA THR A 703 -22.01 -11.99 -38.87
C THR A 703 -22.88 -10.75 -38.76
N GLN A 704 -22.80 -9.80 -39.70
CA GLN A 704 -23.58 -8.57 -39.56
C GLN A 704 -25.05 -8.83 -39.88
N ASP A 705 -25.93 -8.57 -38.91
CA ASP A 705 -27.38 -8.77 -39.00
C ASP A 705 -28.12 -7.48 -39.41
N GLY A 706 -27.57 -6.32 -39.04
CA GLY A 706 -28.24 -5.05 -39.24
C GLY A 706 -27.52 -3.89 -38.56
N TYR A 707 -28.31 -2.98 -38.02
CA TYR A 707 -27.92 -1.79 -37.28
C TYR A 707 -28.78 -1.64 -36.04
N TYR A 708 -28.17 -1.24 -34.93
CA TYR A 708 -28.85 -1.07 -33.65
C TYR A 708 -28.63 0.31 -33.04
N ASN A 709 -29.70 0.87 -32.47
CA ASN A 709 -29.66 2.08 -31.66
C ASN A 709 -30.57 1.88 -30.42
N PRO A 710 -30.01 1.75 -29.19
CA PRO A 710 -30.80 1.52 -27.99
C PRO A 710 -31.70 2.72 -27.61
N ARG A 711 -31.36 3.93 -28.10
CA ARG A 711 -32.09 5.18 -27.85
C ARG A 711 -33.22 5.43 -28.85
N ALA A 712 -33.33 4.64 -29.92
CA ALA A 712 -34.44 4.73 -30.85
C ALA A 712 -35.76 4.19 -30.25
N ALA A 713 -36.90 4.61 -30.81
CA ALA A 713 -38.21 4.09 -30.39
C ALA A 713 -38.30 2.57 -30.55
N VAL A 714 -39.13 1.88 -29.75
CA VAL A 714 -39.15 0.41 -29.58
C VAL A 714 -39.21 -0.38 -30.92
N GLY A 715 -39.93 0.10 -31.94
CA GLY A 715 -39.99 -0.52 -33.28
C GLY A 715 -38.93 -0.03 -34.30
N LYS A 716 -38.01 0.83 -33.87
CA LYS A 716 -36.91 1.38 -34.67
C LYS A 716 -35.52 1.03 -34.14
N LYS A 717 -35.42 0.40 -32.97
CA LYS A 717 -34.13 0.04 -32.37
C LYS A 717 -33.26 -0.84 -33.27
N GLN A 718 -33.87 -1.72 -34.08
CA GLN A 718 -33.17 -2.54 -35.07
C GLN A 718 -33.57 -2.13 -36.49
N ARG A 719 -32.57 -2.07 -37.38
CA ARG A 719 -32.72 -1.72 -38.80
C ARG A 719 -31.80 -2.59 -39.65
N GLU A 720 -32.34 -3.23 -40.68
CA GLU A 720 -31.53 -3.95 -41.66
C GLU A 720 -31.01 -3.03 -42.78
N TYR A 721 -31.74 -1.96 -43.06
CA TYR A 721 -31.46 -1.04 -44.16
C TYR A 721 -31.99 0.36 -43.83
N PHE A 722 -31.37 1.40 -44.41
CA PHE A 722 -31.83 2.79 -44.32
C PHE A 722 -32.27 3.29 -45.70
N ILE A 723 -33.41 3.97 -45.73
CA ILE A 723 -34.00 4.47 -46.99
C ILE A 723 -33.94 5.99 -46.98
N GLU A 724 -33.30 6.54 -48.00
CA GLU A 724 -33.28 7.98 -48.22
C GLU A 724 -34.69 8.49 -48.56
N GLY A 725 -35.06 9.65 -48.02
CA GLY A 725 -36.43 10.17 -48.09
C GLY A 725 -37.36 9.67 -46.97
N VAL A 726 -36.93 8.64 -46.23
CA VAL A 726 -37.67 8.06 -45.10
C VAL A 726 -36.91 8.21 -43.78
N ASP A 727 -35.61 7.92 -43.79
CA ASP A 727 -34.74 7.96 -42.62
C ASP A 727 -33.74 9.14 -42.66
N TYR A 728 -33.27 9.52 -43.84
CA TYR A 728 -32.30 10.62 -44.03
C TYR A 728 -32.38 11.20 -45.47
N TYR A 729 -31.61 12.25 -45.74
CA TYR A 729 -31.38 12.79 -47.09
C TYR A 729 -29.88 12.92 -47.37
N ASN A 730 -29.42 12.54 -48.56
CA ASN A 730 -28.03 12.74 -48.98
C ASN A 730 -27.69 14.24 -49.10
N ALA A 731 -28.59 15.06 -49.62
CA ALA A 731 -28.40 16.49 -49.84
C ALA A 731 -29.76 17.23 -49.85
N THR A 732 -29.73 18.55 -49.99
CA THR A 732 -30.93 19.41 -50.00
C THR A 732 -31.63 19.46 -51.36
N ASP A 733 -31.09 18.81 -52.39
CA ASP A 733 -31.60 18.77 -53.76
C ASP A 733 -32.62 17.64 -54.02
N TYR A 734 -33.28 17.13 -52.97
CA TYR A 734 -34.31 16.08 -53.09
C TYR A 734 -35.48 16.57 -53.98
N PRO A 735 -35.91 15.83 -55.02
CA PRO A 735 -36.87 16.33 -56.03
C PRO A 735 -38.31 16.55 -55.53
N HIS A 736 -38.59 16.23 -54.27
CA HIS A 736 -39.90 16.38 -53.62
C HIS A 736 -39.75 17.16 -52.30
N THR A 737 -40.86 17.59 -51.70
CA THR A 737 -40.82 18.25 -50.38
C THR A 737 -40.18 17.34 -49.32
N MET A 738 -39.08 17.80 -48.72
CA MET A 738 -38.39 17.06 -47.67
C MET A 738 -39.27 16.93 -46.42
N LYS A 739 -39.26 15.74 -45.82
CA LYS A 739 -40.01 15.45 -44.60
C LYS A 739 -39.34 16.12 -43.41
N LEU A 740 -40.11 16.93 -42.68
CA LEU A 740 -39.62 17.65 -41.49
C LEU A 740 -39.09 16.67 -40.42
N GLY A 741 -37.91 16.97 -39.89
CA GLY A 741 -37.28 16.19 -38.81
C GLY A 741 -36.36 15.05 -39.26
N LEU A 742 -36.16 14.84 -40.58
CA LEU A 742 -35.13 13.95 -41.08
C LEU A 742 -33.80 14.70 -41.29
N PRO A 743 -32.65 14.12 -40.91
CA PRO A 743 -31.36 14.76 -41.08
C PRO A 743 -30.89 14.73 -42.54
N VAL A 744 -30.18 15.78 -42.96
CA VAL A 744 -29.36 15.82 -44.18
C VAL A 744 -27.93 15.47 -43.79
N ILE A 745 -27.28 14.59 -44.55
CA ILE A 745 -25.91 14.18 -44.22
C ILE A 745 -24.92 15.29 -44.57
N ASP A 746 -24.14 15.71 -43.58
CA ASP A 746 -22.96 16.57 -43.80
C ASP A 746 -21.77 15.70 -44.21
N TRP A 747 -21.61 15.45 -45.51
CA TRP A 747 -20.53 14.62 -46.03
C TRP A 747 -19.13 15.16 -45.69
N THR A 748 -18.98 16.48 -45.64
CA THR A 748 -17.70 17.15 -45.39
C THR A 748 -17.24 16.90 -43.95
N ALA A 749 -18.15 16.92 -42.99
CA ALA A 749 -17.86 16.62 -41.58
C ALA A 749 -17.30 15.20 -41.36
N TYR A 750 -17.56 14.27 -42.28
CA TYR A 750 -17.07 12.88 -42.22
C TYR A 750 -15.94 12.59 -43.22
N GLY A 751 -15.42 13.60 -43.94
CA GLY A 751 -14.39 13.41 -44.96
C GLY A 751 -14.85 12.55 -46.15
N ALA A 752 -16.15 12.49 -46.41
CA ALA A 752 -16.76 11.68 -47.46
C ALA A 752 -17.08 12.53 -48.71
N PRO A 753 -16.97 11.98 -49.93
CA PRO A 753 -17.46 12.67 -51.13
C PRO A 753 -18.97 12.91 -51.06
N ALA A 754 -19.43 14.08 -51.50
CA ALA A 754 -20.85 14.41 -51.50
C ALA A 754 -21.66 13.54 -52.47
N VAL A 755 -22.92 13.27 -52.11
CA VAL A 755 -23.88 12.51 -52.93
C VAL A 755 -25.15 13.35 -53.09
N THR A 756 -25.71 13.37 -54.30
CA THR A 756 -26.99 14.05 -54.59
C THR A 756 -28.17 13.27 -54.01
N SER A 757 -29.22 13.99 -53.58
CA SER A 757 -30.53 13.44 -53.25
C SER A 757 -31.47 13.35 -54.46
N ASP A 758 -31.07 13.81 -55.65
CA ASP A 758 -31.86 13.65 -56.87
C ASP A 758 -31.75 12.22 -57.41
N TYR A 759 -32.75 11.38 -57.11
CA TYR A 759 -32.85 10.00 -57.60
C TYR A 759 -32.95 9.86 -59.12
N LYS A 760 -33.15 10.96 -59.87
CA LYS A 760 -33.11 10.97 -61.33
C LYS A 760 -31.71 11.22 -61.88
N SER A 761 -30.78 11.70 -61.04
CA SER A 761 -29.38 11.87 -61.40
C SER A 761 -28.64 10.53 -61.45
N SER A 762 -27.74 10.38 -62.43
CA SER A 762 -26.81 9.25 -62.50
C SER A 762 -25.80 9.21 -61.34
N GLU A 763 -25.62 10.34 -60.65
CA GLU A 763 -24.74 10.47 -59.49
C GLU A 763 -25.43 10.04 -58.19
N TYR A 764 -26.73 9.76 -58.23
CA TYR A 764 -27.48 9.23 -57.11
C TYR A 764 -26.91 7.88 -56.65
N ARG A 765 -26.86 7.70 -55.33
CA ARG A 765 -26.49 6.42 -54.71
C ARG A 765 -27.48 6.11 -53.60
N SER A 766 -28.13 4.96 -53.71
CA SER A 766 -28.87 4.39 -52.58
C SER A 766 -27.90 3.96 -51.48
N PHE A 767 -28.40 3.74 -50.26
CA PHE A 767 -27.57 3.33 -49.11
C PHE A 767 -26.64 2.12 -49.40
N ALA A 768 -27.10 1.14 -50.19
CA ALA A 768 -26.30 -0.01 -50.64
C ALA A 768 -25.17 0.36 -51.62
N GLN A 769 -25.32 1.44 -52.38
CA GLN A 769 -24.37 1.89 -53.41
C GLN A 769 -23.40 2.94 -52.87
N LEU A 770 -23.57 3.38 -51.62
CA LEU A 770 -22.61 4.23 -50.93
C LEU A 770 -21.32 3.46 -50.66
N THR A 771 -20.20 4.18 -50.72
CA THR A 771 -18.91 3.70 -50.21
C THR A 771 -18.97 3.49 -48.69
N ASP A 772 -18.03 2.75 -48.12
CA ASP A 772 -18.06 2.46 -46.67
C ASP A 772 -17.94 3.73 -45.81
N VAL A 773 -17.13 4.71 -46.25
CA VAL A 773 -17.00 6.02 -45.57
C VAL A 773 -18.33 6.78 -45.61
N GLN A 774 -19.02 6.79 -46.74
CA GLN A 774 -20.33 7.43 -46.88
C GLN A 774 -21.41 6.69 -46.08
N ARG A 775 -21.40 5.36 -46.09
CA ARG A 775 -22.34 4.55 -45.32
C ARG A 775 -22.18 4.78 -43.82
N ASN A 776 -20.94 4.87 -43.34
CA ASN A 776 -20.65 5.23 -41.95
C ASN A 776 -21.10 6.64 -41.58
N ALA A 777 -21.00 7.61 -42.50
CA ALA A 777 -21.53 8.96 -42.29
C ALA A 777 -23.05 8.95 -42.08
N VAL A 778 -23.79 8.19 -42.89
CA VAL A 778 -25.24 8.01 -42.72
C VAL A 778 -25.56 7.36 -41.37
N ILE A 779 -24.90 6.25 -41.04
CA ILE A 779 -25.13 5.49 -39.81
C ILE A 779 -24.88 6.35 -38.55
N ARG A 780 -23.77 7.09 -38.53
CA ARG A 780 -23.40 7.96 -37.40
C ARG A 780 -24.35 9.14 -37.23
N THR A 781 -24.77 9.78 -38.34
CA THR A 781 -25.76 10.86 -38.30
C THR A 781 -27.11 10.37 -37.75
N LEU A 782 -27.49 9.13 -38.02
CA LEU A 782 -28.71 8.52 -37.49
C LEU A 782 -28.56 7.94 -36.07
N GLY A 783 -27.34 7.90 -35.53
CA GLY A 783 -27.03 7.40 -34.19
C GLY A 783 -27.09 5.87 -34.05
N TYR A 784 -26.97 5.12 -35.15
CA TYR A 784 -26.90 3.66 -35.12
C TYR A 784 -25.44 3.19 -35.13
N LEU A 785 -25.24 1.93 -34.75
CA LEU A 785 -24.01 1.18 -35.01
C LEU A 785 -24.35 -0.16 -35.67
N PRO A 786 -23.44 -0.78 -36.43
CA PRO A 786 -23.61 -2.15 -36.92
C PRO A 786 -24.00 -3.12 -35.80
N LEU A 787 -24.98 -3.98 -36.05
CA LEU A 787 -25.39 -5.07 -35.17
C LEU A 787 -24.91 -6.38 -35.77
N HIS A 788 -24.17 -7.16 -34.99
CA HIS A 788 -23.69 -8.48 -35.39
C HIS A 788 -24.35 -9.58 -34.58
N ASN A 789 -24.57 -10.75 -35.19
CA ASN A 789 -24.90 -11.97 -34.49
C ASN A 789 -23.61 -12.68 -34.09
N PHE A 790 -23.54 -13.06 -32.81
CA PHE A 790 -22.45 -13.85 -32.27
C PHE A 790 -22.68 -15.34 -32.54
N SER A 791 -21.66 -16.02 -33.04
CA SER A 791 -21.56 -17.47 -33.04
C SER A 791 -20.16 -17.88 -32.61
N TYR A 792 -20.05 -19.07 -32.01
CA TYR A 792 -18.78 -19.62 -31.58
C TYR A 792 -18.63 -21.06 -32.06
N SER A 793 -17.40 -21.49 -32.25
CA SER A 793 -17.03 -22.88 -32.55
C SER A 793 -15.71 -23.23 -31.87
N ASN A 794 -15.34 -24.51 -31.86
CA ASN A 794 -14.06 -24.98 -31.30
C ASN A 794 -13.80 -24.50 -29.86
N ALA A 795 -14.84 -24.46 -29.02
CA ALA A 795 -14.69 -24.15 -27.60
C ALA A 795 -13.93 -25.27 -26.89
N ARG A 796 -12.74 -24.94 -26.37
CA ARG A 796 -11.84 -25.89 -25.71
C ARG A 796 -11.33 -25.30 -24.41
N GLN A 797 -11.25 -26.14 -23.40
CA GLN A 797 -10.55 -25.86 -22.15
C GLN A 797 -9.13 -26.41 -22.26
N LYS A 798 -8.17 -25.51 -22.16
CA LYS A 798 -6.74 -25.82 -22.12
C LYS A 798 -6.31 -25.75 -20.67
N GLN A 799 -5.82 -26.87 -20.15
CA GLN A 799 -5.43 -26.97 -18.76
C GLN A 799 -4.03 -27.56 -18.64
N THR A 800 -3.17 -26.99 -17.80
CA THR A 800 -1.86 -27.57 -17.49
C THR A 800 -1.75 -27.76 -15.98
N ILE A 801 -2.00 -28.98 -15.49
CA ILE A 801 -1.81 -29.36 -14.08
C ILE A 801 -0.51 -30.16 -13.97
N GLU A 802 0.37 -29.77 -13.04
CA GLU A 802 1.63 -30.50 -12.74
C GLU A 802 2.49 -30.78 -13.99
N GLY A 803 2.49 -29.86 -14.96
CA GLY A 803 3.23 -30.01 -16.22
C GLY A 803 2.58 -30.93 -17.27
N ASN A 804 1.38 -31.47 -17.01
CA ASN A 804 0.63 -32.26 -17.98
C ASN A 804 -0.45 -31.39 -18.66
N PRO A 805 -0.29 -31.05 -19.95
CA PRO A 805 -1.32 -30.33 -20.70
C PRO A 805 -2.47 -31.27 -21.07
N THR A 806 -3.69 -30.89 -20.73
CA THR A 806 -4.94 -31.48 -21.19
C THR A 806 -5.70 -30.48 -22.04
N ASP A 807 -6.35 -30.99 -23.09
CA ASP A 807 -7.07 -30.19 -24.07
C ASP A 807 -8.40 -30.86 -24.41
N GLN A 808 -9.46 -30.41 -23.75
CA GLN A 808 -10.77 -31.04 -23.82
C GLN A 808 -11.83 -30.07 -24.38
N PRO A 809 -12.86 -30.59 -25.06
CA PRO A 809 -14.03 -29.79 -25.45
C PRO A 809 -14.67 -29.15 -24.22
N TRP A 810 -15.08 -27.89 -24.36
CA TRP A 810 -15.78 -27.14 -23.34
C TRP A 810 -17.10 -26.60 -23.90
N VAL A 811 -18.16 -26.68 -23.11
CA VAL A 811 -19.45 -26.04 -23.41
C VAL A 811 -19.61 -24.86 -22.45
N PRO A 812 -19.67 -23.61 -22.95
CA PRO A 812 -19.84 -22.45 -22.09
C PRO A 812 -21.13 -22.46 -21.29
N ASP A 813 -21.10 -21.95 -20.05
CA ASP A 813 -22.28 -21.90 -19.17
C ASP A 813 -23.41 -21.00 -19.68
N TRP A 814 -23.11 -20.15 -20.67
CA TRP A 814 -24.09 -19.33 -21.37
C TRP A 814 -24.63 -19.96 -22.65
N ASP A 815 -24.13 -21.13 -23.05
CA ASP A 815 -24.65 -21.84 -24.22
C ASP A 815 -26.13 -22.18 -24.05
N GLY A 816 -26.93 -21.93 -25.09
CA GLY A 816 -28.38 -22.11 -25.05
C GLY A 816 -29.19 -21.10 -24.23
N LYS A 817 -28.56 -20.10 -23.60
CA LYS A 817 -29.28 -19.01 -22.90
C LYS A 817 -29.95 -18.03 -23.89
N PRO A 818 -30.99 -17.29 -23.47
CA PRO A 818 -31.62 -16.27 -24.31
C PRO A 818 -30.62 -15.22 -24.82
N SER A 819 -30.78 -14.80 -26.08
CA SER A 819 -29.91 -13.78 -26.67
C SER A 819 -30.27 -12.37 -26.20
N VAL A 820 -29.26 -11.59 -25.86
CA VAL A 820 -29.31 -10.17 -25.51
C VAL A 820 -28.43 -9.36 -26.48
N ILE A 821 -28.72 -8.07 -26.67
CA ILE A 821 -27.89 -7.16 -27.48
C ILE A 821 -27.02 -6.35 -26.53
N GLU A 822 -25.71 -6.56 -26.62
CA GLU A 822 -24.71 -5.95 -25.74
C GLU A 822 -23.74 -5.07 -26.52
N TYR A 823 -23.20 -4.06 -25.85
CA TYR A 823 -22.07 -3.27 -26.33
C TYR A 823 -20.81 -3.75 -25.61
N VAL A 824 -19.91 -4.38 -26.34
CA VAL A 824 -18.76 -5.09 -25.76
C VAL A 824 -17.48 -4.28 -26.01
N GLN A 825 -16.86 -3.83 -24.93
CA GLN A 825 -15.65 -2.98 -24.97
C GLN A 825 -14.38 -3.82 -25.11
N VAL A 826 -14.26 -4.54 -26.22
CA VAL A 826 -13.05 -5.30 -26.60
C VAL A 826 -12.43 -4.67 -27.85
N ALA A 827 -11.10 -4.68 -27.94
CA ALA A 827 -10.37 -4.14 -29.08
C ALA A 827 -10.90 -4.73 -30.40
N GLY A 828 -11.27 -3.86 -31.35
CA GLY A 828 -11.87 -4.24 -32.64
C GLY A 828 -13.39 -4.41 -32.64
N TRP A 829 -14.06 -4.36 -31.48
CA TRP A 829 -15.52 -4.52 -31.33
C TRP A 829 -16.22 -3.25 -30.80
N THR A 830 -15.47 -2.23 -30.38
CA THR A 830 -15.99 -0.96 -29.81
C THR A 830 -16.82 -0.11 -30.78
N ASP A 831 -16.90 -0.47 -32.05
CA ASP A 831 -17.66 0.23 -33.08
C ASP A 831 -18.98 -0.49 -33.48
N LYS A 832 -19.40 -1.53 -32.75
CA LYS A 832 -20.58 -2.35 -33.06
C LYS A 832 -21.32 -2.84 -31.83
N TYR A 833 -22.60 -3.19 -32.02
CA TYR A 833 -23.39 -3.97 -31.07
C TYR A 833 -23.39 -5.44 -31.47
N ILE A 834 -23.57 -6.32 -30.50
CA ILE A 834 -23.54 -7.75 -30.75
C ILE A 834 -24.70 -8.43 -30.02
N ARG A 835 -25.50 -9.19 -30.77
CA ARG A 835 -26.53 -10.08 -30.25
C ARG A 835 -25.89 -11.41 -29.87
N MET A 836 -25.86 -11.72 -28.58
CA MET A 836 -25.19 -12.89 -28.01
C MET A 836 -25.95 -13.47 -26.82
N PRO A 837 -25.74 -14.75 -26.42
CA PRO A 837 -26.37 -15.33 -25.24
C PRO A 837 -26.05 -14.56 -23.96
N GLN A 838 -27.01 -14.46 -23.04
CA GLN A 838 -26.83 -13.78 -21.77
C GLN A 838 -25.66 -14.38 -20.97
N GLY A 839 -24.66 -13.56 -20.66
CA GLY A 839 -23.43 -13.96 -19.97
C GLY A 839 -22.21 -14.11 -20.89
N ALA A 840 -22.40 -14.26 -22.21
CA ALA A 840 -21.28 -14.38 -23.16
C ALA A 840 -20.39 -13.12 -23.20
N ALA A 841 -20.97 -11.93 -23.01
CA ALA A 841 -20.23 -10.67 -23.00
C ALA A 841 -19.16 -10.63 -21.90
N ALA A 842 -19.47 -11.17 -20.71
CA ALA A 842 -18.55 -11.18 -19.59
C ALA A 842 -17.35 -12.10 -19.87
N ASP A 843 -17.57 -13.24 -20.51
CA ASP A 843 -16.48 -14.15 -20.88
C ASP A 843 -15.63 -13.60 -22.01
N VAL A 844 -16.24 -12.97 -23.02
CA VAL A 844 -15.48 -12.33 -24.11
C VAL A 844 -14.68 -11.12 -23.61
N GLN A 845 -15.20 -10.34 -22.66
CA GLN A 845 -14.47 -9.21 -22.06
C GLN A 845 -13.26 -9.65 -21.22
N ARG A 846 -13.27 -10.88 -20.70
CA ARG A 846 -12.14 -11.47 -19.96
C ARG A 846 -11.01 -11.96 -20.86
N VAL A 847 -11.21 -12.01 -22.17
CA VAL A 847 -10.24 -12.56 -23.13
C VAL A 847 -9.44 -11.43 -23.80
N VAL A 848 -8.10 -11.53 -23.76
CA VAL A 848 -7.21 -10.74 -24.60
C VAL A 848 -7.22 -11.36 -26.00
N SER A 849 -7.93 -10.75 -26.95
CA SER A 849 -7.94 -11.20 -28.34
C SER A 849 -6.55 -11.01 -28.98
N GLN A 850 -5.77 -12.07 -29.15
CA GLN A 850 -4.58 -12.10 -30.00
C GLN A 850 -4.90 -12.83 -31.32
N GLY A 851 -5.35 -12.08 -32.31
CA GLY A 851 -5.55 -12.56 -33.67
C GLY A 851 -5.83 -11.39 -34.60
N SER A 852 -5.16 -11.33 -35.75
CA SER A 852 -5.50 -10.36 -36.79
C SER A 852 -6.88 -10.73 -37.35
N PRO A 853 -7.90 -9.86 -37.27
CA PRO A 853 -9.22 -10.17 -37.80
C PRO A 853 -9.15 -10.30 -39.32
N GLU A 854 -9.65 -11.42 -39.86
CA GLU A 854 -9.97 -11.51 -41.29
C GLU A 854 -11.27 -10.74 -41.54
N VAL A 855 -11.16 -9.61 -42.26
CA VAL A 855 -12.31 -8.77 -42.57
C VAL A 855 -12.99 -9.30 -43.84
N GLY A 856 -14.10 -10.01 -43.68
CA GLY A 856 -15.02 -10.31 -44.78
C GLY A 856 -15.99 -9.15 -44.99
N SER A 857 -16.36 -8.87 -46.25
CA SER A 857 -17.45 -7.96 -46.57
C SER A 857 -18.77 -8.74 -46.70
N GLU A 858 -19.76 -8.36 -45.89
CA GLU A 858 -21.09 -8.98 -45.93
C GLU A 858 -22.15 -7.98 -46.41
N LYS A 859 -23.06 -8.44 -47.27
CA LYS A 859 -24.11 -7.59 -47.83
C LYS A 859 -25.35 -7.65 -46.94
N VAL A 860 -25.50 -6.63 -46.09
CA VAL A 860 -26.65 -6.52 -45.17
C VAL A 860 -27.83 -5.86 -45.88
N GLY A 861 -28.88 -6.66 -46.11
CA GLY A 861 -30.14 -6.23 -46.71
C GLY A 861 -30.05 -5.94 -48.22
N THR A 862 -31.10 -6.30 -48.95
CA THR A 862 -31.33 -5.79 -50.30
C THR A 862 -32.73 -5.24 -50.40
N TYR A 863 -32.85 -3.93 -50.54
CA TYR A 863 -34.10 -3.31 -50.93
C TYR A 863 -34.28 -3.44 -52.44
N ARG A 864 -35.45 -3.92 -52.88
CA ARG A 864 -35.89 -3.85 -54.27
C ARG A 864 -37.22 -3.11 -54.27
N ASP A 865 -37.29 -2.00 -55.03
CA ASP A 865 -38.58 -1.42 -55.39
C ASP A 865 -39.38 -2.45 -56.21
N ARG A 866 -40.69 -2.49 -55.97
CA ARG A 866 -41.65 -3.04 -56.93
C ARG A 866 -42.35 -1.89 -57.64
#